data_AF-A0A1F7IVC7-F1
#
_entry.id   AF-A0A1F7IVC7-F1
#
_cell.length_a   1.000
_cell.length_b   1.000
_cell.length_c   1.000
_cell.angle_alpha   90.00
_cell.angle_beta   90.00
_cell.angle_gamma   90.00
#
_symmetry.space_group_name_H-M   'P 1'
#
loop_
_entity.id
_entity.type
_entity.pdbx_description
1 polymer ?
#
loop_
_entity_poly.entity_id
_entity_poly.type
_entity_poly.pdbx_seq_one_letter_code
_entity_poly.pdbx_strand_id
1 'polypeptide(L)'
;MQDDALPSYKVFQLIQKSIDEVLSKRSDSHAYFDYYRSKLGRRAYQAWAKGRKPSTLQIQAYLSRVVKPYHSTELNKKIYDSLLKNYGLSVLKLSFIDSNLKKWLESAKKDEMLLSVGGACALESIDLKRIDKLLRITEEDSLMRQYLDGMLLRYPTFTQISGAIIPSNGVNVFYDETYPWWLKISQYGVTDSQLITQRIYDHIYSFVHRFIKLQNPQNILIRIPFTQLNLVNNGQLKNWYKVFQKYIKQMESGYKLKKYQFKPNLNEKSWLDYTYNGPEILPITLNLIKRNYPELYQNNNMDRYTIHVRGKQIEHFDVDRHNDWIHKLLLNKDDYKSKRLQRILQKPMHRYGVAMYMWVRDHLEEQSSIGAAGFIDLQYKGKFLFEDEIFEPHEIEHLNRSQLIKLLLDSPLRLHCKNLPDFFKFLELFKSPYSVNFSKQLVINLKTLNAKAEKFKKKIAVLDKFIEYSKYFISILPYLNKKKQAPLTVYKKKNIIKILTFLGRRYMSYQVVIDSFPKKMSQEKLSENLFISALIFDKGKVSINLKFSTLMKSWLTLLKRDSREDIVRSKKYNQEFKEIKNMIKKYSSSISEYILKQRISYLTNHVNILPLVDNLFVSYMKQLLFIPSIRDAYLDIVSIEQDLKTTRDEKERKIIAIIGNVFDTMQACITYVMKNDVPYPWKERFETRYRRPY
;
A
#
# COMPACT_ATOMS: atom_id res chain seq x y z
N MET A 1 -17.17 -22.32 -23.31
CA MET A 1 -16.43 -21.38 -22.45
C MET A 1 -15.45 -20.65 -23.36
N GLN A 2 -15.55 -19.33 -23.49
CA GLN A 2 -14.50 -18.56 -24.16
C GLN A 2 -13.21 -18.73 -23.35
N ASP A 3 -12.11 -19.07 -24.02
CA ASP A 3 -10.79 -19.11 -23.40
C ASP A 3 -10.51 -17.74 -22.80
N ASP A 4 -10.59 -17.63 -21.47
CA ASP A 4 -9.94 -16.53 -20.74
C ASP A 4 -8.50 -16.54 -21.23
N ALA A 5 -8.10 -15.52 -21.99
CA ALA A 5 -6.76 -15.44 -22.54
C ALA A 5 -5.77 -15.50 -21.38
N LEU A 6 -5.14 -16.67 -21.22
CA LEU A 6 -4.15 -16.89 -20.18
C LEU A 6 -3.07 -15.81 -20.32
N PRO A 7 -2.59 -15.25 -19.21
CA PRO A 7 -1.57 -14.20 -19.27
C PRO A 7 -0.37 -14.71 -20.05
N SER A 8 0.17 -13.87 -20.93
CA SER A 8 1.44 -14.19 -21.57
C SER A 8 2.60 -13.99 -20.60
N TYR A 9 3.76 -14.57 -20.90
CA TYR A 9 4.98 -14.32 -20.14
C TYR A 9 5.32 -12.83 -20.02
N LYS A 10 5.04 -12.03 -21.05
CA LYS A 10 5.23 -10.57 -21.01
C LYS A 10 4.31 -9.90 -20.00
N VAL A 11 3.05 -10.33 -19.91
CA VAL A 11 2.09 -9.81 -18.92
C VAL A 11 2.52 -10.21 -17.51
N PHE A 12 2.98 -11.44 -17.32
CA PHE A 12 3.54 -11.89 -16.05
C PHE A 12 4.73 -11.02 -15.61
N GLN A 13 5.71 -10.79 -16.50
CA GLN A 13 6.86 -9.92 -16.22
C GLN A 13 6.42 -8.49 -15.88
N LEU A 14 5.45 -7.96 -16.61
CA LEU A 14 4.91 -6.63 -16.35
C LEU A 14 4.25 -6.54 -14.96
N ILE A 15 3.48 -7.55 -14.56
CA ILE A 15 2.88 -7.62 -13.22
C ILE A 15 3.95 -7.64 -12.13
N GLN A 16 4.98 -8.49 -12.28
CA GLN A 16 6.08 -8.55 -11.31
C GLN A 16 6.79 -7.19 -11.21
N LYS A 17 7.06 -6.54 -12.35
CA LYS A 17 7.63 -5.19 -12.38
C LYS A 17 6.71 -4.17 -11.70
N SER A 18 5.40 -4.22 -11.93
CA SER A 18 4.45 -3.30 -11.29
C SER A 18 4.34 -3.53 -9.78
N ILE A 19 4.45 -4.77 -9.31
CA ILE A 19 4.52 -5.08 -7.87
C ILE A 19 5.77 -4.44 -7.26
N ASP A 20 6.92 -4.62 -7.90
CA ASP A 20 8.18 -4.00 -7.50
C ASP A 20 8.10 -2.46 -7.44
N GLU A 21 7.62 -1.83 -8.52
CA GLU A 21 7.48 -0.39 -8.64
C GLU A 21 6.61 0.20 -7.50
N VAL A 22 5.52 -0.49 -7.14
CA VAL A 22 4.67 -0.08 -6.03
C VAL A 22 5.39 -0.25 -4.69
N LEU A 23 5.98 -1.44 -4.43
CA LEU A 23 6.65 -1.71 -3.16
C LEU A 23 7.88 -0.82 -2.93
N SER A 24 8.61 -0.47 -3.99
CA SER A 24 9.81 0.37 -3.93
C SER A 24 9.55 1.79 -3.39
N LYS A 25 8.30 2.26 -3.40
CA LYS A 25 7.91 3.54 -2.78
C LYS A 25 8.08 3.53 -1.26
N ARG A 26 8.25 2.35 -0.66
CA ARG A 26 8.67 2.12 0.74
C ARG A 26 9.78 1.08 0.78
N SER A 27 10.94 1.42 0.23
CA SER A 27 12.09 0.50 0.10
C SER A 27 12.70 0.03 1.44
N ASP A 28 12.38 0.73 2.52
CA ASP A 28 12.75 0.41 3.90
C ASP A 28 11.76 -0.53 4.60
N SER A 29 10.62 -0.84 3.96
CA SER A 29 9.55 -1.63 4.57
C SER A 29 9.79 -3.13 4.57
N HIS A 30 9.12 -3.83 5.50
CA HIS A 30 9.09 -5.29 5.58
C HIS A 30 8.58 -5.92 4.28
N ALA A 31 7.51 -5.36 3.69
CA ALA A 31 6.95 -5.88 2.45
C ALA A 31 7.93 -5.82 1.27
N TYR A 32 8.72 -4.76 1.16
CA TYR A 32 9.73 -4.64 0.12
C TYR A 32 10.91 -5.60 0.34
N PHE A 33 11.38 -5.72 1.59
CA PHE A 33 12.42 -6.68 1.95
C PHE A 33 11.99 -8.12 1.62
N ASP A 34 10.77 -8.51 2.02
CA ASP A 34 10.24 -9.85 1.78
C ASP A 34 10.00 -10.14 0.30
N TYR A 35 9.69 -9.16 -0.53
CA TYR A 35 9.65 -9.37 -1.99
C TYR A 35 11.00 -9.85 -2.53
N TYR A 36 12.08 -9.20 -2.12
CA TYR A 36 13.44 -9.53 -2.56
C TYR A 36 14.14 -10.59 -1.74
N ARG A 37 13.49 -11.10 -0.70
CA ARG A 37 14.09 -12.03 0.25
C ARG A 37 14.58 -13.31 -0.41
N SER A 38 13.85 -13.85 -1.38
CA SER A 38 14.29 -15.03 -2.14
C SER A 38 15.60 -14.78 -2.90
N LYS A 39 15.73 -13.65 -3.60
CA LYS A 39 16.96 -13.28 -4.32
C LYS A 39 18.16 -13.13 -3.39
N LEU A 40 17.96 -12.50 -2.23
CA LEU A 40 19.01 -12.33 -1.23
C LEU A 40 19.36 -13.66 -0.53
N GLY A 41 18.37 -14.48 -0.18
CA GLY A 41 18.54 -15.79 0.43
C GLY A 41 19.30 -16.76 -0.49
N ARG A 42 19.01 -16.75 -1.80
CA ARG A 42 19.80 -17.50 -2.79
C ARG A 42 21.25 -17.05 -2.83
N ARG A 43 21.51 -15.74 -2.79
CA ARG A 43 22.89 -15.21 -2.74
C ARG A 43 23.61 -15.64 -1.46
N ALA A 44 22.89 -15.71 -0.34
CA ALA A 44 23.41 -16.22 0.92
C ALA A 44 23.88 -17.68 0.79
N TYR A 45 23.02 -18.54 0.22
CA TYR A 45 23.36 -19.94 -0.07
C TYR A 45 24.56 -20.06 -1.02
N GLN A 46 24.60 -19.28 -2.10
CA GLN A 46 25.69 -19.31 -3.07
C GLN A 46 27.03 -18.86 -2.47
N ALA A 47 27.02 -17.86 -1.59
CA ALA A 47 28.21 -17.43 -0.87
C ALA A 47 28.71 -18.56 0.04
N TRP A 48 27.83 -19.13 0.86
CA TRP A 48 28.15 -20.27 1.72
C TRP A 48 28.70 -21.48 0.93
N ALA A 49 28.04 -21.86 -0.16
CA ALA A 49 28.44 -22.99 -1.00
C ALA A 49 29.83 -22.78 -1.65
N LYS A 50 30.23 -21.52 -1.87
CA LYS A 50 31.55 -21.14 -2.39
C LYS A 50 32.59 -20.89 -1.29
N GLY A 51 32.28 -21.20 -0.02
CA GLY A 51 33.16 -20.94 1.11
C GLY A 51 33.34 -19.44 1.44
N ARG A 52 32.48 -18.56 0.90
CA ARG A 52 32.50 -17.12 1.16
C ARG A 52 31.52 -16.77 2.28
N LYS A 53 31.88 -15.78 3.11
CA LYS A 53 31.00 -15.28 4.16
C LYS A 53 29.87 -14.43 3.55
N PRO A 54 28.58 -14.77 3.76
CA PRO A 54 27.47 -13.92 3.31
C PRO A 54 27.42 -12.61 4.09
N SER A 55 26.85 -11.56 3.49
CA SER A 55 26.62 -10.28 4.20
C SER A 55 25.52 -10.42 5.25
N THR A 56 25.45 -9.51 6.24
CA THR A 56 24.40 -9.50 7.26
C THR A 56 22.99 -9.50 6.65
N LEU A 57 22.78 -8.68 5.62
CA LEU A 57 21.49 -8.61 4.92
C LEU A 57 21.15 -9.93 4.20
N GLN A 58 22.14 -10.62 3.62
CA GLN A 58 21.94 -11.93 3.00
C GLN A 58 21.59 -13.00 4.04
N ILE A 59 22.25 -12.96 5.21
CA ILE A 59 21.95 -13.87 6.32
C ILE A 59 20.51 -13.66 6.80
N GLN A 60 20.09 -12.42 7.05
CA GLN A 60 18.72 -12.10 7.47
C GLN A 60 17.65 -12.53 6.45
N ALA A 61 17.99 -12.48 5.16
CA ALA A 61 17.08 -12.85 4.09
C ALA A 61 17.03 -14.36 3.80
N TYR A 62 17.88 -15.17 4.44
CA TYR A 62 17.92 -16.60 4.19
C TYR A 62 16.59 -17.28 4.57
N LEU A 63 16.26 -18.36 3.84
CA LEU A 63 15.06 -19.17 4.03
C LEU A 63 15.50 -20.60 4.35
N SER A 64 15.46 -20.98 5.62
CA SER A 64 15.95 -22.27 6.14
C SER A 64 15.16 -23.46 5.58
N ARG A 65 13.87 -23.26 5.26
CA ARG A 65 13.00 -24.26 4.61
C ARG A 65 13.09 -24.26 3.09
N VAL A 66 13.67 -23.22 2.49
CA VAL A 66 13.76 -23.05 1.04
C VAL A 66 15.13 -22.49 0.68
N VAL A 67 16.15 -23.33 0.82
CA VAL A 67 17.54 -22.88 0.91
C VAL A 67 18.15 -22.33 -0.39
N LYS A 68 17.51 -22.59 -1.56
CA LYS A 68 17.95 -22.09 -2.88
C LYS A 68 16.75 -21.62 -3.73
N PRO A 69 16.07 -20.53 -3.34
CA PRO A 69 14.88 -20.06 -4.02
C PRO A 69 15.24 -19.26 -5.29
N TYR A 70 14.32 -19.23 -6.25
CA TYR A 70 14.40 -18.45 -7.49
C TYR A 70 13.26 -17.45 -7.52
N HIS A 71 13.60 -16.16 -7.52
CA HIS A 71 12.60 -15.10 -7.57
C HIS A 71 11.84 -15.14 -8.91
N SER A 72 10.57 -14.74 -8.90
CA SER A 72 9.67 -14.76 -10.07
C SER A 72 10.27 -14.04 -11.29
N THR A 73 11.00 -12.95 -11.08
CA THR A 73 11.68 -12.19 -12.14
C THR A 73 12.90 -12.89 -12.75
N GLU A 74 13.38 -13.97 -12.15
CA GLU A 74 14.50 -14.79 -12.66
C GLU A 74 14.02 -16.00 -13.48
N LEU A 75 12.70 -16.23 -13.58
CA LEU A 75 12.12 -17.36 -14.29
C LEU A 75 12.05 -17.07 -15.78
N ASN A 76 12.49 -18.00 -16.61
CA ASN A 76 12.39 -17.88 -18.07
C ASN A 76 11.02 -18.30 -18.60
N LYS A 77 10.77 -18.06 -19.89
CA LYS A 77 9.49 -18.41 -20.55
C LYS A 77 9.14 -19.90 -20.42
N LYS A 78 10.10 -20.81 -20.59
CA LYS A 78 9.84 -22.27 -20.49
C LYS A 78 9.30 -22.64 -19.10
N ILE A 79 9.94 -22.16 -18.04
CA ILE A 79 9.51 -22.40 -16.66
C ILE A 79 8.14 -21.76 -16.42
N TYR A 80 7.94 -20.54 -16.92
CA TYR A 80 6.66 -19.86 -16.84
C TYR A 80 5.52 -20.64 -17.52
N ASP A 81 5.74 -21.15 -18.73
CA ASP A 81 4.72 -21.91 -19.46
C ASP A 81 4.36 -23.21 -18.69
N SER A 82 5.36 -23.89 -18.09
CA SER A 82 5.12 -25.02 -17.19
C SER A 82 4.35 -24.63 -15.92
N LEU A 83 4.68 -23.49 -15.32
CA LEU A 83 3.95 -22.96 -14.16
C LEU A 83 2.51 -22.60 -14.53
N LEU A 84 2.29 -21.96 -15.68
CA LEU A 84 0.97 -21.58 -16.17
C LEU A 84 0.10 -22.82 -16.44
N LYS A 85 0.69 -23.90 -16.98
CA LYS A 85 0.00 -25.19 -17.13
C LYS A 85 -0.46 -25.75 -15.78
N ASN A 86 0.42 -25.73 -14.77
CA ASN A 86 0.16 -26.36 -13.46
C ASN A 86 -0.67 -25.48 -12.51
N TYR A 87 -0.43 -24.17 -12.47
CA TYR A 87 -1.07 -23.22 -11.55
C TYR A 87 -2.16 -22.37 -12.20
N GLY A 88 -2.30 -22.40 -13.52
CA GLY A 88 -3.23 -21.51 -14.23
C GLY A 88 -2.96 -20.05 -13.87
N LEU A 89 -4.03 -19.30 -13.61
CA LEU A 89 -3.96 -17.88 -13.31
C LEU A 89 -3.35 -17.58 -11.93
N SER A 90 -3.28 -18.57 -11.03
CA SER A 90 -2.67 -18.46 -9.71
C SER A 90 -1.16 -18.19 -9.78
N VAL A 91 -0.53 -18.46 -10.94
CA VAL A 91 0.86 -18.12 -11.24
C VAL A 91 1.17 -16.64 -10.98
N LEU A 92 0.17 -15.75 -11.12
CA LEU A 92 0.34 -14.31 -10.92
C LEU A 92 0.61 -13.92 -9.46
N LYS A 93 0.28 -14.79 -8.49
CA LYS A 93 0.61 -14.57 -7.07
C LYS A 93 2.04 -14.99 -6.72
N LEU A 94 2.72 -15.77 -7.57
CA LEU A 94 4.05 -16.30 -7.24
C LEU A 94 5.09 -15.18 -7.11
N SER A 95 5.82 -15.20 -6.00
CA SER A 95 7.01 -14.40 -5.74
C SER A 95 8.29 -15.21 -5.94
N PHE A 96 8.28 -16.51 -5.60
CA PHE A 96 9.40 -17.39 -5.87
C PHE A 96 8.97 -18.86 -5.98
N ILE A 97 9.86 -19.68 -6.55
CA ILE A 97 9.84 -21.15 -6.45
C ILE A 97 11.18 -21.66 -5.93
N ASP A 98 11.20 -22.83 -5.32
CA ASP A 98 12.45 -23.45 -4.88
C ASP A 98 13.21 -24.16 -6.02
N SER A 99 14.41 -24.66 -5.73
CA SER A 99 15.22 -25.34 -6.73
C SER A 99 14.64 -26.68 -7.17
N ASN A 100 13.94 -27.40 -6.30
CA ASN A 100 13.41 -28.73 -6.64
C ASN A 100 12.19 -28.61 -7.53
N LEU A 101 11.27 -27.68 -7.21
CA LEU A 101 10.18 -27.34 -8.11
C LEU A 101 10.71 -26.82 -9.44
N LYS A 102 11.73 -25.96 -9.46
CA LYS A 102 12.35 -25.50 -10.71
C LYS A 102 12.88 -26.66 -11.55
N LYS A 103 13.66 -27.58 -10.95
CA LYS A 103 14.19 -28.77 -11.63
C LYS A 103 13.06 -29.61 -12.20
N TRP A 104 12.04 -29.89 -11.38
CA TRP A 104 10.86 -30.64 -11.81
C TRP A 104 10.15 -29.96 -12.98
N LEU A 105 9.92 -28.65 -12.95
CA LEU A 105 9.29 -27.92 -14.07
C LEU A 105 10.10 -27.96 -15.37
N GLU A 106 11.42 -28.17 -15.29
CA GLU A 106 12.32 -28.26 -16.43
C GLU A 106 12.40 -29.67 -17.02
N SER A 107 12.25 -30.71 -16.19
CA SER A 107 12.46 -32.13 -16.53
C SER A 107 11.21 -32.99 -16.52
N ALA A 108 10.09 -32.51 -15.97
CA ALA A 108 8.88 -33.30 -15.79
C ALA A 108 8.35 -33.80 -17.13
N LYS A 109 7.94 -35.07 -17.14
CA LYS A 109 7.31 -35.69 -18.31
C LYS A 109 5.93 -35.07 -18.54
N LYS A 110 5.41 -35.22 -19.77
CA LYS A 110 4.13 -34.60 -20.18
C LYS A 110 2.97 -35.01 -19.26
N ASP A 111 3.05 -36.22 -18.71
CA ASP A 111 2.05 -36.85 -17.87
C ASP A 111 2.21 -36.59 -16.37
N GLU A 112 3.36 -36.14 -15.90
CA GLU A 112 3.57 -35.88 -14.47
C GLU A 112 2.82 -34.62 -14.00
N MET A 113 2.34 -34.66 -12.75
CA MET A 113 1.52 -33.63 -12.12
C MET A 113 2.12 -33.17 -10.78
N LEU A 114 1.78 -31.95 -10.40
CA LEU A 114 2.15 -31.32 -9.15
C LEU A 114 0.98 -31.34 -8.17
N LEU A 115 1.23 -31.73 -6.92
CA LEU A 115 0.23 -31.67 -5.86
C LEU A 115 0.45 -30.39 -5.07
N SER A 116 -0.39 -29.37 -5.28
CA SER A 116 -0.32 -28.16 -4.46
C SER A 116 -0.97 -28.40 -3.11
N VAL A 117 -0.25 -28.06 -2.05
CA VAL A 117 -0.73 -28.18 -0.68
C VAL A 117 -0.57 -26.89 0.11
N GLY A 118 -1.49 -26.66 1.04
CA GLY A 118 -1.57 -25.45 1.85
C GLY A 118 -2.29 -25.68 3.18
N GLY A 119 -2.50 -24.63 3.94
CA GLY A 119 -3.09 -24.65 5.27
C GLY A 119 -3.18 -23.23 5.80
N ALA A 120 -3.85 -22.98 6.91
CA ALA A 120 -3.90 -21.65 7.53
C ALA A 120 -3.60 -21.75 9.02
N CYS A 121 -3.08 -20.68 9.60
CA CYS A 121 -2.92 -20.57 11.03
C CYS A 121 -4.27 -20.22 11.67
N ALA A 122 -4.67 -20.93 12.74
CA ALA A 122 -5.87 -20.58 13.49
C ALA A 122 -5.74 -19.18 14.10
N LEU A 123 -4.55 -18.84 14.62
CA LEU A 123 -4.20 -17.51 15.10
C LEU A 123 -3.17 -16.90 14.13
N GLU A 124 -3.46 -15.72 13.57
CA GLU A 124 -2.48 -15.00 12.74
C GLU A 124 -1.37 -14.41 13.62
N SER A 125 -0.20 -14.14 13.06
CA SER A 125 0.96 -13.62 13.81
C SER A 125 0.65 -12.30 14.51
N ILE A 126 -0.15 -11.43 13.89
CA ILE A 126 -0.62 -10.18 14.50
C ILE A 126 -1.47 -10.43 15.76
N ASP A 127 -2.28 -11.48 15.78
CA ASP A 127 -3.15 -11.81 16.90
C ASP A 127 -2.31 -12.27 18.11
N LEU A 128 -1.28 -13.07 17.86
CA LEU A 128 -0.31 -13.46 18.88
C LEU A 128 0.41 -12.24 19.46
N LYS A 129 0.84 -11.28 18.62
CA LYS A 129 1.45 -10.01 19.08
C LYS A 129 0.49 -9.18 19.93
N ARG A 130 -0.80 -9.13 19.57
CA ARG A 130 -1.84 -8.44 20.36
C ARG A 130 -2.05 -9.11 21.71
N ILE A 131 -2.15 -10.44 21.74
CA ILE A 131 -2.27 -11.23 22.99
C ILE A 131 -1.06 -10.96 23.89
N ASP A 132 0.17 -11.07 23.35
CA ASP A 132 1.39 -10.82 24.10
C ASP A 132 1.46 -9.38 24.64
N LYS A 133 0.98 -8.40 23.87
CA LYS A 133 0.89 -7.00 24.33
C LYS A 133 -0.11 -6.85 25.48
N LEU A 134 -1.29 -7.47 25.37
CA LEU A 134 -2.30 -7.43 26.43
C LEU A 134 -1.78 -8.07 27.72
N LEU A 135 -1.13 -9.23 27.63
CA LEU A 135 -0.50 -9.92 28.77
C LEU A 135 0.58 -9.08 29.49
N ARG A 136 1.21 -8.12 28.81
CA ARG A 136 2.21 -7.22 29.41
C ARG A 136 1.61 -5.98 30.07
N ILE A 137 0.44 -5.54 29.62
CA ILE A 137 -0.19 -4.30 30.08
C ILE A 137 -1.12 -4.58 31.27
N THR A 138 -1.75 -5.76 31.30
CA THR A 138 -2.70 -6.12 32.33
C THR A 138 -2.26 -7.43 32.99
N GLU A 139 -2.13 -7.46 34.32
CA GLU A 139 -2.07 -8.71 35.10
C GLU A 139 -3.42 -9.47 35.05
N GLU A 140 -4.47 -8.86 34.47
CA GLU A 140 -5.80 -9.44 34.34
C GLU A 140 -5.96 -10.32 33.09
N ASP A 141 -6.06 -11.63 33.31
CA ASP A 141 -6.48 -12.63 32.31
C ASP A 141 -7.78 -12.29 31.56
N SER A 142 -8.65 -11.47 32.16
CA SER A 142 -10.00 -11.19 31.67
C SER A 142 -10.03 -10.45 30.32
N LEU A 143 -9.10 -9.52 30.08
CA LEU A 143 -9.05 -8.73 28.84
C LEU A 143 -8.55 -9.56 27.66
N MET A 144 -7.51 -10.36 27.92
CA MET A 144 -6.96 -11.29 26.95
C MET A 144 -8.01 -12.32 26.53
N ARG A 145 -8.75 -12.89 27.49
CA ARG A 145 -9.87 -13.81 27.20
C ARG A 145 -10.98 -13.13 26.41
N GLN A 146 -11.43 -11.93 26.80
CA GLN A 146 -12.42 -11.16 26.04
C GLN A 146 -11.99 -10.90 24.58
N TYR A 147 -10.72 -10.56 24.37
CA TYR A 147 -10.18 -10.39 23.01
C TYR A 147 -10.18 -11.70 22.24
N LEU A 148 -9.68 -12.79 22.83
CA LEU A 148 -9.65 -14.12 22.22
C LEU A 148 -11.05 -14.60 21.84
N ASP A 149 -11.99 -14.58 22.77
CA ASP A 149 -13.37 -15.01 22.53
C ASP A 149 -14.00 -14.18 21.41
N GLY A 150 -13.80 -12.86 21.43
CA GLY A 150 -14.30 -11.97 20.39
C GLY A 150 -13.67 -12.23 19.02
N MET A 151 -12.37 -12.46 18.96
CA MET A 151 -11.62 -12.68 17.71
C MET A 151 -11.92 -14.04 17.09
N LEU A 152 -11.99 -15.11 17.88
CA LEU A 152 -12.26 -16.47 17.41
C LEU A 152 -13.64 -16.58 16.74
N LEU A 153 -14.61 -15.75 17.15
CA LEU A 153 -15.94 -15.64 16.51
C LEU A 153 -15.94 -14.94 15.14
N ARG A 154 -14.87 -14.22 14.81
CA ARG A 154 -14.76 -13.39 13.61
C ARG A 154 -13.98 -14.05 12.48
N TYR A 155 -13.32 -15.17 12.73
CA TYR A 155 -12.61 -15.93 11.70
C TYR A 155 -13.55 -16.59 10.67
N PRO A 156 -13.07 -16.79 9.43
CA PRO A 156 -11.75 -16.44 8.92
C PRO A 156 -11.61 -14.95 8.54
N THR A 157 -10.36 -14.46 8.61
CA THR A 157 -9.95 -13.22 7.94
C THR A 157 -9.65 -13.47 6.46
N PHE A 158 -9.67 -12.42 5.65
CA PHE A 158 -9.31 -12.54 4.24
C PHE A 158 -7.84 -12.98 4.04
N THR A 159 -6.93 -12.57 4.93
CA THR A 159 -5.52 -12.99 4.94
C THR A 159 -5.36 -14.48 5.25
N GLN A 160 -6.14 -15.05 6.18
CA GLN A 160 -6.18 -16.51 6.38
C GLN A 160 -6.60 -17.26 5.11
N ILE A 161 -7.51 -16.68 4.33
CA ILE A 161 -8.03 -17.28 3.10
C ILE A 161 -7.03 -17.13 1.94
N SER A 162 -6.56 -15.91 1.67
CA SER A 162 -5.62 -15.61 0.58
C SER A 162 -4.23 -16.19 0.83
N GLY A 163 -3.85 -16.33 2.10
CA GLY A 163 -2.59 -16.90 2.58
C GLY A 163 -2.55 -18.42 2.67
N ALA A 164 -3.70 -19.11 2.51
CA ALA A 164 -3.78 -20.54 2.77
C ALA A 164 -2.97 -21.40 1.78
N ILE A 165 -3.08 -21.09 0.48
CA ILE A 165 -2.52 -21.90 -0.61
C ILE A 165 -2.41 -21.10 -1.91
N ILE A 166 -1.43 -21.45 -2.75
CA ILE A 166 -1.44 -21.12 -4.18
C ILE A 166 -2.01 -22.34 -4.90
N PRO A 167 -3.27 -22.32 -5.38
CA PRO A 167 -3.85 -23.54 -5.92
C PRO A 167 -3.25 -23.89 -7.29
N SER A 168 -3.02 -25.18 -7.51
CA SER A 168 -2.81 -25.74 -8.84
C SER A 168 -4.15 -25.98 -9.55
N ASN A 169 -4.12 -26.07 -10.87
CA ASN A 169 -5.23 -26.58 -11.67
C ASN A 169 -5.49 -28.04 -11.28
N GLY A 170 -6.74 -28.37 -10.96
CA GLY A 170 -7.14 -29.71 -10.56
C GLY A 170 -7.16 -29.90 -9.04
N VAL A 171 -6.48 -30.93 -8.54
CA VAL A 171 -6.55 -31.34 -7.13
C VAL A 171 -5.58 -30.55 -6.27
N ASN A 172 -6.08 -30.04 -5.16
CA ASN A 172 -5.36 -29.30 -4.15
C ASN A 172 -5.62 -29.92 -2.77
N VAL A 173 -4.65 -29.80 -1.86
CA VAL A 173 -4.81 -30.29 -0.47
C VAL A 173 -4.75 -29.12 0.50
N PHE A 174 -5.81 -28.98 1.31
CA PHE A 174 -5.79 -28.17 2.51
C PHE A 174 -5.49 -29.06 3.71
N TYR A 175 -4.31 -28.88 4.30
CA TYR A 175 -4.00 -29.47 5.58
C TYR A 175 -4.75 -28.73 6.68
N ASP A 176 -5.57 -29.48 7.40
CA ASP A 176 -6.29 -28.99 8.55
C ASP A 176 -5.40 -29.13 9.79
N GLU A 177 -4.97 -27.98 10.29
CA GLU A 177 -4.05 -27.84 11.40
C GLU A 177 -4.80 -27.64 12.74
N THR A 178 -6.07 -28.09 12.84
CA THR A 178 -6.84 -28.08 14.11
C THR A 178 -5.97 -28.60 15.25
N TYR A 179 -5.27 -29.71 15.00
CA TYR A 179 -4.04 -30.05 15.73
C TYR A 179 -2.82 -29.47 14.98
N PRO A 180 -1.89 -28.76 15.66
CA PRO A 180 -1.80 -28.58 17.10
C PRO A 180 -2.46 -27.29 17.63
N TRP A 181 -3.16 -26.51 16.79
CA TRP A 181 -3.64 -25.19 17.19
C TRP A 181 -4.59 -25.19 18.39
N TRP A 182 -5.39 -26.23 18.57
CA TRP A 182 -6.27 -26.31 19.75
C TRP A 182 -5.47 -26.40 21.07
N LEU A 183 -4.31 -27.07 21.07
CA LEU A 183 -3.40 -27.09 22.23
C LEU A 183 -2.83 -25.71 22.51
N LYS A 184 -2.57 -24.93 21.45
CA LYS A 184 -2.08 -23.56 21.62
C LYS A 184 -3.17 -22.63 22.15
N ILE A 185 -4.40 -22.80 21.69
CA ILE A 185 -5.56 -22.01 22.16
C ILE A 185 -5.92 -22.36 23.61
N SER A 186 -5.82 -23.64 24.01
CA SER A 186 -6.08 -24.06 25.39
C SER A 186 -5.10 -23.44 26.40
N GLN A 187 -3.85 -23.20 26.01
CA GLN A 187 -2.85 -22.51 26.84
C GLN A 187 -3.27 -21.09 27.25
N TYR A 188 -4.19 -20.47 26.51
CA TYR A 188 -4.75 -19.15 26.84
C TYR A 188 -6.04 -19.23 27.69
N GLY A 189 -6.38 -20.41 28.22
CA GLY A 189 -7.52 -20.59 29.11
C GLY A 189 -8.89 -20.64 28.42
N VAL A 190 -8.92 -20.86 27.09
CA VAL A 190 -10.16 -21.03 26.32
C VAL A 190 -10.74 -22.43 26.56
N THR A 191 -11.96 -22.49 27.07
CA THR A 191 -12.74 -23.73 27.26
C THR A 191 -13.15 -24.32 25.92
N ASP A 192 -13.26 -25.65 25.82
CA ASP A 192 -13.61 -26.36 24.57
C ASP A 192 -12.76 -25.98 23.35
N SER A 193 -11.50 -25.61 23.59
CA SER A 193 -10.54 -25.18 22.57
C SER A 193 -10.50 -26.08 21.35
N GLN A 194 -10.61 -27.40 21.49
CA GLN A 194 -10.67 -28.33 20.36
C GLN A 194 -11.89 -28.11 19.47
N LEU A 195 -13.09 -28.00 20.05
CA LEU A 195 -14.34 -27.76 19.31
C LEU A 195 -14.32 -26.38 18.64
N ILE A 196 -13.85 -25.36 19.35
CA ILE A 196 -13.74 -23.99 18.82
C ILE A 196 -12.76 -23.95 17.64
N THR A 197 -11.59 -24.58 17.80
CA THR A 197 -10.57 -24.65 16.74
C THR A 197 -11.11 -25.40 15.52
N GLN A 198 -11.82 -26.51 15.73
CA GLN A 198 -12.44 -27.27 14.65
C GLN A 198 -13.42 -26.39 13.85
N ARG A 199 -14.30 -25.64 14.53
CA ARG A 199 -15.23 -24.70 13.88
C ARG A 199 -14.50 -23.63 13.07
N ILE A 200 -13.38 -23.11 13.58
CA ILE A 200 -12.54 -22.15 12.85
C ILE A 200 -12.01 -22.76 11.56
N TYR A 201 -11.45 -23.99 11.61
CA TYR A 201 -10.94 -24.66 10.41
C TYR A 201 -12.05 -25.07 9.44
N ASP A 202 -13.25 -25.42 9.92
CA ASP A 202 -14.41 -25.68 9.07
C ASP A 202 -14.78 -24.42 8.27
N HIS A 203 -14.80 -23.26 8.92
CA HIS A 203 -15.01 -21.98 8.24
C HIS A 203 -13.86 -21.65 7.28
N ILE A 204 -12.60 -21.71 7.72
CA ILE A 204 -11.44 -21.44 6.84
C ILE A 204 -11.52 -22.33 5.59
N TYR A 205 -11.72 -23.63 5.75
CA TYR A 205 -11.80 -24.57 4.64
C TYR A 205 -12.89 -24.20 3.64
N SER A 206 -14.09 -23.87 4.12
CA SER A 206 -15.23 -23.47 3.27
C SER A 206 -14.92 -22.21 2.44
N PHE A 207 -14.26 -21.22 3.05
CA PHE A 207 -13.92 -19.97 2.39
C PHE A 207 -12.73 -20.13 1.43
N VAL A 208 -11.71 -20.91 1.80
CA VAL A 208 -10.58 -21.27 0.93
C VAL A 208 -11.08 -22.06 -0.28
N HIS A 209 -12.02 -22.98 -0.10
CA HIS A 209 -12.63 -23.71 -1.21
C HIS A 209 -13.30 -22.76 -2.22
N ARG A 210 -14.05 -21.75 -1.75
CA ARG A 210 -14.61 -20.71 -2.63
C ARG A 210 -13.52 -19.86 -3.28
N PHE A 211 -12.48 -19.46 -2.54
CA PHE A 211 -11.37 -18.69 -3.10
C PHE A 211 -10.63 -19.43 -4.22
N ILE A 212 -10.40 -20.73 -4.06
CA ILE A 212 -9.78 -21.58 -5.09
C ILE A 212 -10.71 -21.72 -6.30
N LYS A 213 -12.01 -21.91 -6.09
CA LYS A 213 -13.00 -21.97 -7.17
C LYS A 213 -13.13 -20.65 -7.92
N LEU A 214 -13.04 -19.51 -7.23
CA LEU A 214 -13.02 -18.18 -7.85
C LEU A 214 -11.87 -18.05 -8.87
N GLN A 215 -10.73 -18.69 -8.61
CA GLN A 215 -9.61 -18.73 -9.55
C GLN A 215 -9.91 -19.64 -10.74
N ASN A 216 -10.39 -20.86 -10.47
CA ASN A 216 -10.76 -21.86 -11.46
C ASN A 216 -11.93 -22.73 -10.93
N PRO A 217 -13.14 -22.66 -11.52
CA PRO A 217 -14.30 -23.42 -11.06
C PRO A 217 -14.12 -24.95 -11.01
N GLN A 218 -13.20 -25.48 -11.82
CA GLN A 218 -12.90 -26.91 -11.91
C GLN A 218 -11.93 -27.38 -10.81
N ASN A 219 -11.36 -26.49 -10.02
CA ASN A 219 -10.45 -26.89 -8.96
C ASN A 219 -11.17 -27.65 -7.84
N ILE A 220 -10.49 -28.69 -7.35
CA ILE A 220 -10.92 -29.54 -6.26
C ILE A 220 -10.03 -29.26 -5.05
N LEU A 221 -10.63 -29.07 -3.88
CA LEU A 221 -9.91 -28.97 -2.61
C LEU A 221 -10.27 -30.18 -1.75
N ILE A 222 -9.25 -30.88 -1.28
CA ILE A 222 -9.38 -32.00 -0.36
C ILE A 222 -8.85 -31.57 1.01
N ARG A 223 -9.63 -31.82 2.06
CA ARG A 223 -9.21 -31.58 3.45
C ARG A 223 -8.50 -32.79 4.01
N ILE A 224 -7.31 -32.59 4.58
CA ILE A 224 -6.58 -33.66 5.29
C ILE A 224 -6.21 -33.15 6.68
N PRO A 225 -6.85 -33.65 7.75
CA PRO A 225 -6.44 -33.36 9.12
C PRO A 225 -5.01 -33.82 9.39
N PHE A 226 -4.21 -32.97 10.02
CA PHE A 226 -2.83 -33.30 10.39
C PHE A 226 -2.75 -34.62 11.16
N THR A 227 -3.65 -34.86 12.10
CA THR A 227 -3.70 -36.10 12.88
C THR A 227 -3.81 -37.37 12.02
N GLN A 228 -4.44 -37.29 10.84
CA GLN A 228 -4.57 -38.43 9.93
C GLN A 228 -3.27 -38.77 9.19
N LEU A 229 -2.31 -37.84 9.09
CA LEU A 229 -0.96 -38.14 8.60
C LEU A 229 -0.24 -39.19 9.46
N ASN A 230 -0.64 -39.30 10.74
CA ASN A 230 -0.18 -40.29 11.70
C ASN A 230 1.37 -40.43 11.77
N LEU A 231 2.09 -39.31 11.60
CA LEU A 231 3.54 -39.28 11.40
C LEU A 231 4.33 -39.85 12.60
N VAL A 232 3.76 -39.77 13.81
CA VAL A 232 4.37 -40.32 15.02
C VAL A 232 4.23 -41.84 15.06
N ASN A 233 3.00 -42.36 14.99
CA ASN A 233 2.73 -43.79 15.19
C ASN A 233 3.25 -44.63 14.03
N ASN A 234 3.27 -44.08 12.80
CA ASN A 234 3.87 -44.75 11.64
C ASN A 234 5.41 -44.66 11.63
N GLY A 235 6.06 -44.09 12.65
CA GLY A 235 7.51 -44.04 12.79
C GLY A 235 8.23 -42.98 11.92
N GLN A 236 7.49 -42.18 11.15
CA GLN A 236 8.04 -41.21 10.18
C GLN A 236 8.92 -40.14 10.84
N LEU A 237 8.45 -39.55 11.94
CA LEU A 237 9.25 -38.55 12.67
C LEU A 237 10.52 -39.16 13.28
N LYS A 238 10.44 -40.42 13.75
CA LYS A 238 11.59 -41.15 14.31
C LYS A 238 12.63 -41.46 13.22
N ASN A 239 12.18 -41.87 12.05
CA ASN A 239 13.05 -42.15 10.91
C ASN A 239 13.73 -40.87 10.43
N TRP A 240 12.98 -39.78 10.29
CA TRP A 240 13.55 -38.50 9.90
C TRP A 240 14.56 -37.96 10.92
N TYR A 241 14.28 -38.09 12.23
CA TYR A 241 15.25 -37.75 13.27
C TYR A 241 16.58 -38.49 13.10
N LYS A 242 16.56 -39.80 12.79
CA LYS A 242 17.80 -40.57 12.59
C LYS A 242 18.64 -39.98 11.45
N VAL A 243 18.01 -39.49 10.40
CA VAL A 243 18.69 -38.88 9.24
C VAL A 243 19.50 -37.64 9.65
N PHE A 244 18.91 -36.73 10.44
CA PHE A 244 19.61 -35.50 10.84
C PHE A 244 20.28 -35.57 12.23
N GLN A 245 20.25 -36.71 12.93
CA GLN A 245 20.85 -36.88 14.26
C GLN A 245 22.36 -36.57 14.26
N LYS A 246 23.07 -36.85 13.16
CA LYS A 246 24.51 -36.55 13.01
C LYS A 246 24.81 -35.07 13.29
N TYR A 247 23.96 -34.15 12.83
CA TYR A 247 24.12 -32.70 13.04
C TYR A 247 23.90 -32.31 14.50
N ILE A 248 22.99 -32.98 15.20
CA ILE A 248 22.77 -32.75 16.64
C ILE A 248 24.02 -33.15 17.42
N LYS A 249 24.59 -34.33 17.14
CA LYS A 249 25.83 -34.81 17.80
C LYS A 249 27.00 -33.85 17.54
N GLN A 250 27.12 -33.34 16.31
CA GLN A 250 28.12 -32.32 15.97
C GLN A 250 27.94 -31.04 16.79
N MET A 251 26.71 -30.53 16.91
CA MET A 251 26.43 -29.35 17.75
C MET A 251 26.67 -29.60 19.23
N GLU A 252 26.30 -30.77 19.75
CA GLU A 252 26.53 -31.15 21.15
C GLU A 252 28.02 -31.18 21.49
N SER A 253 28.85 -31.71 20.59
CA SER A 253 30.30 -31.68 20.73
C SER A 253 30.86 -30.26 20.59
N GLY A 254 30.51 -29.55 19.51
CA GLY A 254 31.08 -28.22 19.20
C GLY A 254 30.73 -27.14 20.22
N TYR A 255 29.52 -27.19 20.80
CA TYR A 255 29.06 -26.24 21.81
C TYR A 255 29.15 -26.78 23.24
N LYS A 256 29.73 -27.98 23.46
CA LYS A 256 29.83 -28.66 24.77
C LYS A 256 28.47 -28.77 25.48
N LEU A 257 27.43 -29.16 24.74
CA LEU A 257 26.06 -29.29 25.25
C LEU A 257 25.81 -30.71 25.78
N LYS A 258 24.86 -30.85 26.72
CA LYS A 258 24.42 -32.17 27.21
C LYS A 258 23.75 -32.97 26.09
N LYS A 259 24.13 -34.25 25.97
CA LYS A 259 23.50 -35.21 25.07
C LYS A 259 21.99 -35.31 25.36
N TYR A 260 21.18 -35.29 24.31
CA TYR A 260 19.73 -35.38 24.45
C TYR A 260 19.12 -36.48 23.59
N GLN A 261 18.18 -37.24 24.16
CA GLN A 261 17.46 -38.33 23.49
C GLN A 261 16.22 -37.81 22.75
N PHE A 262 15.91 -38.39 21.59
CA PHE A 262 14.70 -38.05 20.85
C PHE A 262 13.43 -38.43 21.60
N LYS A 263 12.56 -37.44 21.77
CA LYS A 263 11.21 -37.59 22.31
C LYS A 263 10.23 -37.07 21.26
N PRO A 264 9.52 -37.94 20.51
CA PRO A 264 8.60 -37.53 19.45
C PRO A 264 7.54 -36.53 19.95
N ASN A 265 6.96 -36.78 21.12
CA ASN A 265 5.87 -35.99 21.69
C ASN A 265 6.32 -34.60 22.17
N LEU A 266 7.62 -34.35 22.34
CA LEU A 266 8.13 -33.02 22.71
C LEU A 266 8.43 -32.14 21.49
N ASN A 267 8.13 -32.62 20.28
CA ASN A 267 8.41 -31.94 19.03
C ASN A 267 7.12 -31.75 18.22
N GLU A 268 6.06 -31.20 18.83
CA GLU A 268 4.77 -30.96 18.16
C GLU A 268 4.91 -30.15 16.84
N LYS A 269 5.90 -29.25 16.77
CA LYS A 269 6.25 -28.52 15.53
C LYS A 269 6.76 -29.41 14.40
N SER A 270 7.27 -30.60 14.69
CA SER A 270 7.80 -31.51 13.67
C SER A 270 6.75 -32.04 12.71
N TRP A 271 5.45 -32.04 13.07
CA TRP A 271 4.38 -32.37 12.13
C TRP A 271 4.32 -31.35 10.99
N LEU A 272 4.28 -30.06 11.36
CA LEU A 272 4.28 -28.97 10.39
C LEU A 272 5.56 -29.02 9.54
N ASP A 273 6.73 -29.17 10.17
CA ASP A 273 8.02 -29.19 9.46
C ASP A 273 8.15 -30.35 8.47
N TYR A 274 7.57 -31.50 8.79
CA TYR A 274 7.53 -32.67 7.90
C TYR A 274 6.74 -32.37 6.62
N THR A 275 5.72 -31.51 6.68
CA THR A 275 4.97 -31.11 5.48
C THR A 275 5.77 -30.19 4.53
N TYR A 276 6.87 -29.60 5.00
CA TYR A 276 7.75 -28.78 4.15
C TYR A 276 8.94 -29.57 3.60
N ASN A 277 9.46 -30.55 4.36
CA ASN A 277 10.78 -31.15 4.09
C ASN A 277 10.83 -32.68 4.30
N GLY A 278 9.71 -33.31 4.66
CA GLY A 278 9.65 -34.73 5.00
C GLY A 278 9.62 -35.61 3.74
N PRO A 279 10.64 -36.46 3.50
CA PRO A 279 10.88 -37.15 2.21
C PRO A 279 9.70 -38.01 1.72
N GLU A 280 8.87 -38.52 2.64
CA GLU A 280 7.75 -39.42 2.33
C GLU A 280 6.37 -38.73 2.35
N ILE A 281 6.31 -37.39 2.44
CA ILE A 281 5.02 -36.71 2.60
C ILE A 281 4.06 -36.91 1.41
N LEU A 282 4.59 -36.95 0.18
CA LEU A 282 3.80 -37.18 -1.02
C LEU A 282 3.07 -38.54 -0.99
N PRO A 283 3.77 -39.69 -0.87
CA PRO A 283 3.10 -40.99 -0.82
C PRO A 283 2.17 -41.14 0.38
N ILE A 284 2.50 -40.57 1.55
CA ILE A 284 1.58 -40.55 2.71
C ILE A 284 0.28 -39.84 2.35
N THR A 285 0.38 -38.67 1.73
CA THR A 285 -0.78 -37.86 1.35
C THR A 285 -1.62 -38.57 0.29
N LEU A 286 -1.00 -39.11 -0.75
CA LEU A 286 -1.71 -39.84 -1.82
C LEU A 286 -2.42 -41.09 -1.29
N ASN A 287 -1.79 -41.85 -0.39
CA ASN A 287 -2.40 -43.03 0.21
C ASN A 287 -3.63 -42.67 1.08
N LEU A 288 -3.57 -41.56 1.82
CA LEU A 288 -4.73 -41.08 2.56
C LEU A 288 -5.88 -40.68 1.63
N ILE A 289 -5.56 -40.00 0.52
CA ILE A 289 -6.59 -39.63 -0.45
C ILE A 289 -7.18 -40.88 -1.12
N LYS A 290 -6.36 -41.86 -1.51
CA LYS A 290 -6.81 -43.13 -2.07
C LYS A 290 -7.78 -43.87 -1.14
N ARG A 291 -7.50 -43.88 0.16
CA ARG A 291 -8.32 -44.55 1.16
C ARG A 291 -9.63 -43.80 1.46
N ASN A 292 -9.56 -42.47 1.59
CA ASN A 292 -10.69 -41.67 2.06
C ASN A 292 -11.57 -41.14 0.91
N TYR A 293 -11.02 -41.04 -0.31
CA TYR A 293 -11.66 -40.46 -1.49
C TYR A 293 -11.31 -41.27 -2.77
N PRO A 294 -11.63 -42.57 -2.83
CA PRO A 294 -11.19 -43.47 -3.90
C PRO A 294 -11.65 -43.03 -5.31
N GLU A 295 -12.89 -42.54 -5.44
CA GLU A 295 -13.41 -42.05 -6.73
C GLU A 295 -12.65 -40.81 -7.21
N LEU A 296 -12.39 -39.84 -6.31
CA LEU A 296 -11.59 -38.66 -6.66
C LEU A 296 -10.16 -39.06 -7.04
N TYR A 297 -9.59 -40.05 -6.37
CA TYR A 297 -8.26 -40.56 -6.65
C TYR A 297 -8.15 -41.12 -8.07
N GLN A 298 -9.10 -41.98 -8.46
CA GLN A 298 -9.16 -42.58 -9.78
C GLN A 298 -9.47 -41.54 -10.87
N ASN A 299 -10.52 -40.73 -10.69
CA ASN A 299 -10.98 -39.76 -11.70
C ASN A 299 -9.95 -38.66 -12.00
N ASN A 300 -9.05 -38.36 -11.06
CA ASN A 300 -8.01 -37.35 -11.23
C ASN A 300 -6.62 -37.95 -11.47
N ASN A 301 -6.52 -39.26 -11.74
CA ASN A 301 -5.27 -39.98 -12.01
C ASN A 301 -4.16 -39.65 -10.99
N MET A 302 -4.48 -39.79 -9.70
CA MET A 302 -3.60 -39.29 -8.64
C MET A 302 -2.23 -39.99 -8.55
N ASP A 303 -2.07 -41.15 -9.20
CA ASP A 303 -0.77 -41.82 -9.37
C ASP A 303 0.24 -40.98 -10.19
N ARG A 304 -0.23 -39.99 -10.96
CA ARG A 304 0.61 -39.12 -11.80
C ARG A 304 1.24 -37.96 -11.02
N TYR A 305 0.89 -37.76 -9.76
CA TYR A 305 1.45 -36.70 -8.93
C TYR A 305 2.82 -37.11 -8.41
N THR A 306 3.88 -36.47 -8.90
CA THR A 306 5.27 -36.86 -8.60
C THR A 306 6.04 -35.86 -7.74
N ILE A 307 5.46 -34.68 -7.51
CA ILE A 307 6.01 -33.68 -6.59
C ILE A 307 4.92 -33.12 -5.67
N HIS A 308 5.25 -33.00 -4.39
CA HIS A 308 4.46 -32.32 -3.38
C HIS A 308 4.99 -30.90 -3.19
N VAL A 309 4.13 -29.89 -3.39
CA VAL A 309 4.55 -28.50 -3.30
C VAL A 309 3.77 -27.75 -2.22
N ARG A 310 4.49 -27.31 -1.19
CA ARG A 310 3.93 -26.47 -0.14
C ARG A 310 3.90 -25.02 -0.60
N GLY A 311 2.69 -24.51 -0.88
CA GLY A 311 2.44 -23.12 -1.24
C GLY A 311 2.12 -22.25 -0.03
N LYS A 312 2.96 -21.25 0.30
CA LYS A 312 2.78 -20.40 1.49
C LYS A 312 3.26 -18.96 1.29
N GLN A 313 2.84 -18.07 2.18
CA GLN A 313 3.34 -16.70 2.21
C GLN A 313 4.84 -16.72 2.56
N ILE A 314 5.66 -15.84 1.98
CA ILE A 314 7.12 -15.94 2.02
C ILE A 314 7.69 -15.95 3.44
N GLU A 315 7.10 -15.17 4.34
CA GLU A 315 7.48 -15.09 5.74
C GLU A 315 7.22 -16.39 6.50
N HIS A 316 6.28 -17.24 6.06
CA HIS A 316 6.01 -18.52 6.72
C HIS A 316 7.07 -19.59 6.46
N PHE A 317 7.94 -19.39 5.47
CA PHE A 317 9.08 -20.30 5.25
C PHE A 317 10.19 -20.10 6.29
N ASP A 318 10.10 -19.04 7.10
CA ASP A 318 10.90 -18.88 8.31
C ASP A 318 10.18 -18.02 9.34
N VAL A 319 9.79 -18.68 10.44
CA VAL A 319 8.80 -18.25 11.44
C VAL A 319 9.05 -16.87 12.07
N ASP A 320 10.22 -16.25 11.88
CA ASP A 320 10.47 -14.89 12.37
C ASP A 320 11.65 -14.23 11.65
N ARG A 321 11.49 -12.99 11.18
CA ARG A 321 12.61 -12.18 10.62
C ARG A 321 13.71 -11.96 11.67
N HIS A 322 13.36 -12.09 12.95
CA HIS A 322 14.26 -11.97 14.10
C HIS A 322 15.00 -13.27 14.48
N ASN A 323 14.75 -14.39 13.79
CA ASN A 323 15.51 -15.63 13.97
C ASN A 323 16.84 -15.66 13.20
N ASP A 324 17.47 -14.50 13.05
CA ASP A 324 18.76 -14.33 12.37
C ASP A 324 19.86 -15.24 12.94
N TRP A 325 19.75 -15.61 14.22
CA TRP A 325 20.65 -16.52 14.90
C TRP A 325 20.66 -17.93 14.28
N ILE A 326 19.51 -18.43 13.79
CA ILE A 326 19.46 -19.73 13.08
C ILE A 326 20.23 -19.61 11.77
N HIS A 327 19.98 -18.55 11.00
CA HIS A 327 20.66 -18.33 9.72
C HIS A 327 22.16 -18.13 9.89
N LYS A 328 22.58 -17.45 10.96
CA LYS A 328 23.99 -17.33 11.35
C LYS A 328 24.61 -18.72 11.58
N LEU A 329 23.94 -19.60 12.31
CA LEU A 329 24.40 -20.99 12.50
C LEU A 329 24.44 -21.79 11.18
N LEU A 330 23.45 -21.57 10.31
CA LEU A 330 23.36 -22.27 9.03
C LEU A 330 24.36 -21.75 7.98
N LEU A 331 24.80 -20.50 8.07
CA LEU A 331 25.60 -19.88 7.01
C LEU A 331 27.02 -19.49 7.46
N ASN A 332 27.29 -19.42 8.76
CA ASN A 332 28.58 -18.98 9.31
C ASN A 332 29.23 -20.09 10.16
N LYS A 333 30.41 -20.55 9.74
CA LYS A 333 31.13 -21.67 10.38
C LYS A 333 31.94 -21.24 11.62
N ASP A 334 32.04 -19.95 11.93
CA ASP A 334 33.00 -19.48 12.96
C ASP A 334 32.35 -19.05 14.30
N ASP A 335 31.03 -19.14 14.45
CA ASP A 335 30.29 -18.59 15.62
C ASP A 335 30.12 -19.57 16.79
N TYR A 336 30.92 -20.65 16.83
CA TYR A 336 30.84 -21.70 17.86
C TYR A 336 31.18 -21.21 19.29
N LYS A 337 31.71 -19.98 19.43
CA LYS A 337 32.17 -19.41 20.71
C LYS A 337 31.16 -18.47 21.38
N SER A 338 30.01 -18.18 20.78
CA SER A 338 29.02 -17.27 21.36
C SER A 338 28.32 -17.90 22.59
N LYS A 339 28.53 -17.32 23.78
CA LYS A 339 27.80 -17.71 25.01
C LYS A 339 26.28 -17.60 24.85
N ARG A 340 25.81 -16.63 24.06
CA ARG A 340 24.38 -16.47 23.76
C ARG A 340 23.84 -17.66 22.97
N LEU A 341 24.55 -18.09 21.93
CA LEU A 341 24.14 -19.25 21.12
C LEU A 341 24.17 -20.53 21.94
N GLN A 342 25.18 -20.73 22.79
CA GLN A 342 25.23 -21.85 23.72
C GLN A 342 23.98 -21.91 24.61
N ARG A 343 23.57 -20.80 25.23
CA ARG A 343 22.34 -20.73 26.04
C ARG A 343 21.09 -21.05 25.23
N ILE A 344 20.98 -20.54 24.00
CA ILE A 344 19.84 -20.81 23.11
C ILE A 344 19.76 -22.31 22.78
N LEU A 345 20.91 -22.92 22.45
CA LEU A 345 21.01 -24.33 22.07
C LEU A 345 20.91 -25.31 23.24
N GLN A 346 20.94 -24.84 24.50
CA GLN A 346 20.60 -25.70 25.64
C GLN A 346 19.19 -26.29 25.52
N LYS A 347 18.25 -25.55 24.91
CA LYS A 347 16.90 -26.04 24.62
C LYS A 347 16.93 -27.10 23.51
N PRO A 348 16.50 -28.34 23.77
CA PRO A 348 16.56 -29.41 22.78
C PRO A 348 15.86 -29.06 21.47
N MET A 349 14.63 -28.53 21.51
CA MET A 349 13.85 -28.17 20.32
C MET A 349 14.60 -27.26 19.33
N HIS A 350 15.45 -26.35 19.82
CA HIS A 350 16.28 -25.49 18.97
C HIS A 350 17.38 -26.30 18.25
N ARG A 351 18.01 -27.26 18.94
CA ARG A 351 18.98 -28.16 18.33
C ARG A 351 18.33 -29.02 17.23
N TYR A 352 17.12 -29.54 17.48
CA TYR A 352 16.38 -30.30 16.47
C TYR A 352 16.10 -29.46 15.22
N GLY A 353 15.55 -28.25 15.39
CA GLY A 353 15.25 -27.36 14.28
C GLY A 353 16.50 -27.00 13.47
N VAL A 354 17.59 -26.58 14.13
CA VAL A 354 18.85 -26.25 13.44
C VAL A 354 19.42 -27.46 12.70
N ALA A 355 19.45 -28.63 13.34
CA ALA A 355 19.97 -29.85 12.71
C ALA A 355 19.16 -30.26 11.47
N MET A 356 17.84 -30.19 11.56
CA MET A 356 16.94 -30.44 10.44
C MET A 356 17.23 -29.46 9.28
N TYR A 357 17.34 -28.16 9.56
CA TYR A 357 17.65 -27.16 8.52
C TYR A 357 19.07 -27.31 7.94
N MET A 358 20.06 -27.75 8.73
CA MET A 358 21.37 -28.12 8.21
C MET A 358 21.26 -29.29 7.23
N TRP A 359 20.48 -30.32 7.57
CA TRP A 359 20.23 -31.44 6.68
C TRP A 359 19.54 -30.99 5.38
N VAL A 360 18.48 -30.18 5.47
CA VAL A 360 17.78 -29.61 4.30
C VAL A 360 18.72 -28.82 3.40
N ARG A 361 19.57 -27.96 3.99
CA ARG A 361 20.58 -27.19 3.24
C ARG A 361 21.55 -28.10 2.50
N ASP A 362 22.04 -29.14 3.16
CA ASP A 362 23.10 -30.03 2.64
C ASP A 362 22.57 -31.06 1.64
N HIS A 363 21.29 -31.46 1.74
CA HIS A 363 20.67 -32.52 0.92
C HIS A 363 19.51 -31.99 0.08
N LEU A 364 19.48 -30.68 -0.18
CA LEU A 364 18.43 -30.02 -0.97
C LEU A 364 18.16 -30.76 -2.28
N GLU A 365 19.22 -31.15 -2.98
CA GLU A 365 19.13 -31.75 -4.31
C GLU A 365 18.59 -33.19 -4.30
N GLU A 366 18.57 -33.84 -3.14
CA GLU A 366 18.04 -35.20 -2.97
C GLU A 366 16.51 -35.20 -2.75
N GLN A 367 15.91 -34.06 -2.43
CA GLN A 367 14.48 -33.92 -2.10
C GLN A 367 13.58 -33.77 -3.36
N SER A 368 13.83 -34.55 -4.42
CA SER A 368 13.19 -34.38 -5.73
C SER A 368 11.64 -34.46 -5.73
N SER A 369 11.05 -35.12 -4.73
CA SER A 369 9.58 -35.26 -4.57
C SER A 369 8.94 -34.14 -3.73
N ILE A 370 9.71 -33.14 -3.30
CA ILE A 370 9.23 -32.02 -2.48
C ILE A 370 9.72 -30.71 -3.08
N GLY A 371 8.81 -29.75 -3.20
CA GLY A 371 9.12 -28.39 -3.60
C GLY A 371 8.39 -27.35 -2.75
N ALA A 372 8.72 -26.09 -2.98
CA ALA A 372 8.07 -24.97 -2.33
C ALA A 372 7.79 -23.84 -3.32
N ALA A 373 6.66 -23.19 -3.10
CA ALA A 373 6.23 -22.01 -3.85
C ALA A 373 5.82 -20.92 -2.87
N GLY A 374 6.38 -19.72 -3.03
CA GLY A 374 6.12 -18.61 -2.12
C GLY A 374 5.49 -17.41 -2.77
N PHE A 375 4.71 -16.66 -2.00
CA PHE A 375 4.03 -15.45 -2.42
C PHE A 375 4.02 -14.37 -1.34
N ILE A 376 3.75 -13.14 -1.74
CA ILE A 376 3.51 -12.03 -0.82
C ILE A 376 2.01 -11.98 -0.52
N ASP A 377 1.65 -11.93 0.76
CA ASP A 377 0.25 -11.75 1.16
C ASP A 377 -0.21 -10.29 1.05
N LEU A 378 -1.44 -10.02 1.49
CA LEU A 378 -2.01 -8.69 1.51
C LEU A 378 -1.17 -7.70 2.35
N GLN A 379 -0.59 -6.74 1.64
CA GLN A 379 0.29 -5.71 2.20
C GLN A 379 -0.31 -4.32 2.09
N TYR A 380 -0.13 -3.48 3.11
CA TYR A 380 -0.67 -2.12 3.17
C TYR A 380 0.29 -1.21 3.93
N LYS A 381 0.63 -0.03 3.40
CA LYS A 381 1.62 0.90 3.99
C LYS A 381 2.99 0.24 4.27
N GLY A 382 3.38 -0.74 3.45
CA GLY A 382 4.63 -1.50 3.63
C GLY A 382 4.58 -2.56 4.75
N LYS A 383 3.44 -2.72 5.42
CA LYS A 383 3.15 -3.70 6.46
C LYS A 383 2.40 -4.90 5.89
N PHE A 384 2.53 -6.08 6.48
CA PHE A 384 1.71 -7.25 6.15
C PHE A 384 0.52 -7.34 7.11
N LEU A 385 -0.71 -7.37 6.60
CA LEU A 385 -1.89 -7.36 7.49
C LEU A 385 -2.03 -8.62 8.34
N PHE A 386 -1.37 -9.71 7.94
CA PHE A 386 -1.26 -10.94 8.73
C PHE A 386 -0.31 -10.79 9.94
N GLU A 387 0.69 -9.92 9.86
CA GLU A 387 1.83 -9.89 10.78
C GLU A 387 1.96 -8.59 11.58
N ASP A 388 1.55 -7.46 11.00
CA ASP A 388 1.87 -6.12 11.46
C ASP A 388 0.61 -5.35 11.86
N GLU A 389 0.67 -4.62 12.97
CA GLU A 389 -0.43 -3.76 13.42
C GLU A 389 -0.62 -2.58 12.46
N ILE A 390 -1.87 -2.40 12.01
CA ILE A 390 -2.23 -1.30 11.11
C ILE A 390 -2.27 0.02 11.88
N PHE A 391 -2.77 -0.04 13.12
CA PHE A 391 -2.91 1.10 14.00
C PHE A 391 -1.58 1.49 14.65
N GLU A 392 -1.29 2.78 14.61
CA GLU A 392 -0.14 3.34 15.31
C GLU A 392 -0.43 3.46 16.82
N PRO A 393 0.59 3.41 17.70
CA PRO A 393 0.39 3.46 19.16
C PRO A 393 -0.49 4.62 19.64
N HIS A 394 -0.25 5.82 19.14
CA HIS A 394 -1.01 7.03 19.48
C HIS A 394 -2.50 6.96 19.08
N GLU A 395 -2.86 6.15 18.09
CA GLU A 395 -4.28 5.94 17.69
C GLU A 395 -5.03 5.08 18.73
N ILE A 396 -4.29 4.31 19.53
CA ILE A 396 -4.80 3.37 20.53
C ILE A 396 -4.72 3.94 21.95
N GLU A 397 -3.69 4.75 22.25
CA GLU A 397 -3.34 5.22 23.61
C GLU A 397 -4.46 5.97 24.34
N HIS A 398 -5.41 6.58 23.61
CA HIS A 398 -6.53 7.34 24.20
C HIS A 398 -7.84 6.56 24.28
N LEU A 399 -7.88 5.33 23.79
CA LEU A 399 -9.09 4.51 23.78
C LEU A 399 -9.28 3.83 25.14
N ASN A 400 -10.51 3.84 25.64
CA ASN A 400 -10.85 2.98 26.77
C ASN A 400 -10.84 1.50 26.35
N ARG A 401 -10.86 0.59 27.34
CA ARG A 401 -10.77 -0.87 27.12
C ARG A 401 -11.79 -1.39 26.09
N SER A 402 -13.07 -1.00 26.23
CA SER A 402 -14.13 -1.45 25.32
C SER A 402 -13.97 -0.89 23.90
N GLN A 403 -13.54 0.37 23.77
CA GLN A 403 -13.25 1.00 22.48
C GLN A 403 -12.06 0.35 21.79
N LEU A 404 -11.00 0.02 22.53
CA LEU A 404 -9.83 -0.65 22.00
C LEU A 404 -10.18 -2.04 21.48
N ILE A 405 -10.89 -2.87 22.27
CA ILE A 405 -11.32 -4.21 21.82
C ILE A 405 -12.17 -4.09 20.55
N LYS A 406 -13.16 -3.18 20.54
CA LYS A 406 -14.01 -2.96 19.36
C LYS A 406 -13.20 -2.54 18.14
N LEU A 407 -12.22 -1.65 18.30
CA LEU A 407 -11.34 -1.22 17.22
C LEU A 407 -10.52 -2.40 16.66
N LEU A 408 -9.91 -3.20 17.53
CA LEU A 408 -9.05 -4.32 17.11
C LEU A 408 -9.84 -5.46 16.45
N LEU A 409 -11.09 -5.67 16.86
CA LEU A 409 -11.95 -6.76 16.40
C LEU A 409 -12.76 -6.41 15.15
N ASP A 410 -13.35 -5.21 15.09
CA ASP A 410 -14.37 -4.87 14.08
C ASP A 410 -13.89 -3.86 13.03
N SER A 411 -12.60 -3.49 13.03
CA SER A 411 -12.10 -2.51 12.07
C SER A 411 -12.26 -2.96 10.61
N PRO A 412 -12.85 -2.11 9.75
CA PRO A 412 -12.85 -2.30 8.30
C PRO A 412 -11.47 -2.35 7.64
N LEU A 413 -10.38 -2.11 8.37
CA LEU A 413 -9.03 -2.24 7.82
C LEU A 413 -8.56 -3.69 7.70
N ARG A 414 -9.20 -4.62 8.43
CA ARG A 414 -8.97 -6.07 8.36
C ARG A 414 -10.28 -6.76 8.03
N LEU A 415 -10.41 -7.26 6.81
CA LEU A 415 -11.61 -7.95 6.37
C LEU A 415 -11.74 -9.31 7.06
N HIS A 416 -12.89 -9.56 7.67
CA HIS A 416 -13.28 -10.83 8.25
C HIS A 416 -14.76 -11.12 7.97
N CYS A 417 -15.23 -12.33 8.30
CA CYS A 417 -16.56 -12.79 7.86
C CYS A 417 -17.75 -11.99 8.43
N LYS A 418 -17.52 -11.13 9.43
CA LYS A 418 -18.58 -10.35 10.11
C LYS A 418 -18.60 -8.85 9.76
N ASN A 419 -17.54 -8.29 9.18
CA ASN A 419 -17.47 -6.85 8.87
C ASN A 419 -17.56 -6.52 7.37
N LEU A 420 -17.93 -7.49 6.53
CA LEU A 420 -18.01 -7.33 5.08
C LEU A 420 -18.79 -6.07 4.62
N PRO A 421 -19.96 -5.72 5.18
CA PRO A 421 -20.68 -4.50 4.77
C PRO A 421 -19.91 -3.22 5.08
N ASP A 422 -19.31 -3.12 6.28
CA ASP A 422 -18.57 -1.93 6.70
C ASP A 422 -17.22 -1.83 5.99
N PHE A 423 -16.61 -2.98 5.66
CA PHE A 423 -15.46 -3.07 4.76
C PHE A 423 -15.75 -2.46 3.39
N PHE A 424 -16.88 -2.81 2.75
CA PHE A 424 -17.22 -2.22 1.45
C PHE A 424 -17.55 -0.74 1.55
N LYS A 425 -18.30 -0.30 2.57
CA LYS A 425 -18.51 1.14 2.80
C LYS A 425 -17.19 1.90 2.97
N PHE A 426 -16.20 1.28 3.61
CA PHE A 426 -14.86 1.85 3.69
C PHE A 426 -14.15 1.89 2.32
N LEU A 427 -14.16 0.79 1.56
CA LEU A 427 -13.57 0.76 0.22
C LEU A 427 -14.23 1.75 -0.75
N GLU A 428 -15.52 2.06 -0.58
CA GLU A 428 -16.21 3.10 -1.36
C GLU A 428 -15.59 4.50 -1.21
N LEU A 429 -14.81 4.75 -0.15
CA LEU A 429 -14.12 6.02 -0.01
C LEU A 429 -13.01 6.19 -1.05
N PHE A 430 -12.47 5.11 -1.63
CA PHE A 430 -11.43 5.15 -2.66
C PHE A 430 -11.99 5.49 -4.07
N LYS A 431 -13.31 5.36 -4.29
CA LYS A 431 -13.98 5.86 -5.51
C LYS A 431 -14.39 7.34 -5.39
N SER A 432 -14.16 7.98 -4.25
CA SER A 432 -14.51 9.38 -4.05
C SER A 432 -13.47 10.30 -4.69
N PRO A 433 -13.87 11.27 -5.57
CA PRO A 433 -12.97 12.29 -6.11
C PRO A 433 -12.40 13.22 -5.03
N TYR A 434 -12.89 13.13 -3.79
CA TYR A 434 -12.46 13.89 -2.63
C TYR A 434 -11.80 12.98 -1.59
N SER A 435 -10.78 12.21 -1.98
CA SER A 435 -9.96 11.50 -0.99
C SER A 435 -9.22 12.48 -0.07
N VAL A 436 -8.80 12.05 1.11
CA VAL A 436 -8.31 12.94 2.18
C VAL A 436 -7.10 13.78 1.79
N ASN A 437 -6.16 13.17 1.07
CA ASN A 437 -4.98 13.87 0.60
C ASN A 437 -5.32 14.88 -0.50
N PHE A 438 -6.23 14.52 -1.41
CA PHE A 438 -6.74 15.46 -2.41
C PHE A 438 -7.37 16.67 -1.72
N SER A 439 -8.22 16.46 -0.71
CA SER A 439 -8.87 17.55 0.05
C SER A 439 -7.90 18.41 0.87
N LYS A 440 -6.85 17.85 1.47
CA LYS A 440 -5.79 18.63 2.13
C LYS A 440 -5.08 19.55 1.14
N GLN A 441 -4.72 19.03 -0.04
CA GLN A 441 -4.11 19.81 -1.11
C GLN A 441 -5.07 20.88 -1.65
N LEU A 442 -6.36 20.55 -1.80
CA LEU A 442 -7.40 21.52 -2.15
C LEU A 442 -7.49 22.66 -1.14
N VAL A 443 -7.42 22.38 0.17
CA VAL A 443 -7.44 23.39 1.23
C VAL A 443 -6.21 24.31 1.16
N ILE A 444 -5.01 23.74 0.93
CA ILE A 444 -3.78 24.54 0.73
C ILE A 444 -3.91 25.42 -0.52
N ASN A 445 -4.36 24.85 -1.64
CA ASN A 445 -4.59 25.57 -2.89
C ASN A 445 -5.61 26.70 -2.70
N LEU A 446 -6.68 26.46 -1.94
CA LEU A 446 -7.70 27.45 -1.63
C LEU A 446 -7.14 28.60 -0.77
N LYS A 447 -6.32 28.31 0.24
CA LYS A 447 -5.62 29.36 1.02
C LYS A 447 -4.73 30.23 0.11
N THR A 448 -3.96 29.61 -0.77
CA THR A 448 -3.10 30.32 -1.74
C THR A 448 -3.92 31.18 -2.71
N LEU A 449 -5.03 30.66 -3.23
CA LEU A 449 -5.91 31.39 -4.14
C LEU A 449 -6.61 32.56 -3.44
N ASN A 450 -7.06 32.39 -2.20
CA ASN A 450 -7.64 33.48 -1.40
C ASN A 450 -6.63 34.61 -1.17
N ALA A 451 -5.38 34.28 -0.83
CA ALA A 451 -4.31 35.27 -0.69
C ALA A 451 -4.04 36.00 -2.03
N LYS A 452 -4.02 35.27 -3.15
CA LYS A 452 -3.87 35.84 -4.50
C LYS A 452 -5.06 36.77 -4.83
N ALA A 453 -6.29 36.35 -4.56
CA ALA A 453 -7.50 37.14 -4.80
C ALA A 453 -7.47 38.46 -4.04
N GLU A 454 -7.10 38.47 -2.76
CA GLU A 454 -6.96 39.69 -1.96
C GLU A 454 -5.87 40.62 -2.51
N LYS A 455 -4.75 40.07 -3.01
CA LYS A 455 -3.71 40.88 -3.68
C LYS A 455 -4.23 41.54 -4.95
N PHE A 456 -5.00 40.83 -5.78
CA PHE A 456 -5.62 41.39 -6.98
C PHE A 456 -6.67 42.45 -6.65
N LYS A 457 -7.54 42.20 -5.66
CA LYS A 457 -8.53 43.16 -5.17
C LYS A 457 -7.89 44.48 -4.75
N LYS A 458 -6.78 44.42 -3.99
CA LYS A 458 -6.00 45.61 -3.62
C LYS A 458 -5.42 46.34 -4.84
N LYS A 459 -4.82 45.61 -5.79
CA LYS A 459 -4.26 46.20 -7.02
C LYS A 459 -5.33 46.89 -7.88
N ILE A 460 -6.47 46.24 -8.08
CA ILE A 460 -7.62 46.78 -8.83
C ILE A 460 -8.12 48.05 -8.15
N ALA A 461 -8.35 48.03 -6.83
CA ALA A 461 -8.83 49.20 -6.10
C ALA A 461 -7.90 50.42 -6.20
N VAL A 462 -6.57 50.20 -6.20
CA VAL A 462 -5.59 51.28 -6.40
C VAL A 462 -5.61 51.82 -7.83
N LEU A 463 -5.67 50.92 -8.83
CA LEU A 463 -5.76 51.29 -10.24
C LEU A 463 -7.05 52.02 -10.59
N ASP A 464 -8.20 51.55 -10.10
CA ASP A 464 -9.50 52.17 -10.36
C ASP A 464 -9.57 53.58 -9.77
N LYS A 465 -9.04 53.77 -8.54
CA LYS A 465 -8.86 55.13 -7.97
C LYS A 465 -7.97 56.00 -8.83
N PHE A 466 -6.89 55.43 -9.37
CA PHE A 466 -5.98 56.18 -10.24
C PHE A 466 -6.65 56.61 -11.55
N ILE A 467 -7.42 55.72 -12.18
CA ILE A 467 -8.19 55.99 -13.39
C ILE A 467 -9.26 57.05 -13.12
N GLU A 468 -10.00 56.91 -12.02
CA GLU A 468 -11.03 57.87 -11.59
C GLU A 468 -10.43 59.27 -11.40
N TYR A 469 -9.34 59.37 -10.63
CA TYR A 469 -8.65 60.62 -10.35
C TYR A 469 -8.01 61.22 -11.61
N SER A 470 -7.48 60.38 -12.49
CA SER A 470 -6.92 60.83 -13.76
C SER A 470 -7.99 61.38 -14.69
N LYS A 471 -9.14 60.70 -14.83
CA LYS A 471 -10.29 61.19 -15.61
C LYS A 471 -10.82 62.50 -15.05
N TYR A 472 -10.96 62.58 -13.73
CA TYR A 472 -11.37 63.80 -13.02
C TYR A 472 -10.41 64.96 -13.29
N PHE A 473 -9.11 64.72 -13.25
CA PHE A 473 -8.14 65.78 -13.49
C PHE A 473 -8.08 66.21 -14.96
N ILE A 474 -8.19 65.26 -15.90
CA ILE A 474 -8.27 65.54 -17.34
C ILE A 474 -9.51 66.36 -17.69
N SER A 475 -10.66 66.12 -17.06
CA SER A 475 -11.91 66.81 -17.38
C SER A 475 -11.93 68.28 -16.91
N ILE A 476 -11.22 68.60 -15.82
CA ILE A 476 -11.12 69.97 -15.29
C ILE A 476 -10.07 70.80 -16.06
N LEU A 477 -9.12 70.15 -16.72
CA LEU A 477 -7.99 70.79 -17.39
C LEU A 477 -8.35 71.87 -18.44
N PRO A 478 -9.31 71.67 -19.36
CA PRO A 478 -9.63 72.66 -20.38
C PRO A 478 -10.05 74.01 -19.80
N TYR A 479 -10.63 73.98 -18.60
CA TYR A 479 -11.05 75.16 -17.85
C TYR A 479 -9.88 75.89 -17.18
N LEU A 480 -8.79 75.19 -16.86
CA LEU A 480 -7.59 75.79 -16.27
C LEU A 480 -6.74 76.57 -17.29
N ASN A 481 -6.81 76.21 -18.59
CA ASN A 481 -5.95 76.78 -19.63
C ASN A 481 -6.50 78.02 -20.37
N LYS A 482 -7.82 78.28 -20.34
CA LYS A 482 -8.44 79.29 -21.23
C LYS A 482 -8.73 80.66 -20.58
N LYS A 483 -8.31 80.95 -19.34
CA LYS A 483 -8.83 82.09 -18.54
C LYS A 483 -10.38 82.17 -18.52
N LYS A 484 -11.09 81.12 -18.94
CA LYS A 484 -12.55 81.05 -18.93
C LYS A 484 -13.00 80.30 -17.70
N GLN A 485 -13.99 80.89 -17.02
CA GLN A 485 -14.52 80.42 -15.75
C GLN A 485 -15.06 78.99 -15.87
N ALA A 486 -14.49 78.04 -15.14
CA ALA A 486 -15.28 76.91 -14.67
C ALA A 486 -16.16 77.41 -13.51
N PRO A 487 -17.47 77.07 -13.48
CA PRO A 487 -18.26 77.24 -12.27
C PRO A 487 -17.71 76.27 -11.23
N LEU A 488 -16.88 76.80 -10.32
CA LEU A 488 -16.29 76.07 -9.21
C LEU A 488 -17.21 76.05 -7.97
N THR A 489 -18.52 76.16 -8.16
CA THR A 489 -19.52 75.92 -7.11
C THR A 489 -19.59 74.44 -6.68
N VAL A 490 -18.89 73.53 -7.37
CA VAL A 490 -19.03 72.07 -7.14
C VAL A 490 -17.83 71.42 -6.41
N TYR A 491 -16.67 72.07 -6.24
CA TYR A 491 -15.46 71.34 -5.78
C TYR A 491 -14.69 71.96 -4.62
N LYS A 492 -14.69 71.26 -3.47
CA LYS A 492 -13.92 71.63 -2.26
C LYS A 492 -12.41 71.50 -2.52
N LYS A 493 -11.63 72.57 -2.26
CA LYS A 493 -10.14 72.61 -2.32
C LYS A 493 -9.45 71.36 -1.74
N LYS A 494 -9.98 70.85 -0.62
CA LYS A 494 -9.51 69.63 0.06
C LYS A 494 -9.51 68.38 -0.83
N ASN A 495 -10.46 68.25 -1.76
CA ASN A 495 -10.57 67.09 -2.64
C ASN A 495 -9.56 67.15 -3.80
N ILE A 496 -9.38 68.34 -4.38
CA ILE A 496 -8.39 68.57 -5.45
C ILE A 496 -6.98 68.30 -4.91
N ILE A 497 -6.65 68.82 -3.72
CA ILE A 497 -5.37 68.57 -3.05
C ILE A 497 -5.14 67.06 -2.87
N LYS A 498 -6.12 66.32 -2.32
CA LYS A 498 -6.01 64.86 -2.13
C LYS A 498 -5.74 64.10 -3.44
N ILE A 499 -6.43 64.49 -4.51
CA ILE A 499 -6.27 63.88 -5.84
C ILE A 499 -4.87 64.14 -6.39
N LEU A 500 -4.40 65.39 -6.32
CA LEU A 500 -3.07 65.79 -6.77
C LEU A 500 -1.96 65.13 -5.97
N THR A 501 -2.12 65.01 -4.64
CA THR A 501 -1.17 64.28 -3.81
C THR A 501 -1.08 62.83 -4.26
N PHE A 502 -2.24 62.14 -4.42
CA PHE A 502 -2.28 60.73 -4.82
C PHE A 502 -1.67 60.48 -6.20
N LEU A 503 -2.04 61.30 -7.19
CA LEU A 503 -1.47 61.22 -8.54
C LEU A 503 0.01 61.60 -8.52
N GLY A 504 0.37 62.66 -7.79
CA GLY A 504 1.73 63.18 -7.69
C GLY A 504 2.74 62.15 -7.19
N ARG A 505 2.38 61.33 -6.18
CA ARG A 505 3.23 60.24 -5.67
C ARG A 505 3.79 59.35 -6.78
N ARG A 506 2.97 59.06 -7.79
CA ARG A 506 3.33 58.15 -8.88
C ARG A 506 4.25 58.81 -9.90
N TYR A 507 4.12 60.12 -10.11
CA TYR A 507 4.79 60.81 -11.21
C TYR A 507 6.08 61.54 -10.80
N MET A 508 6.32 61.74 -9.50
CA MET A 508 7.55 62.38 -9.00
C MET A 508 8.84 61.62 -9.37
N SER A 509 8.76 60.33 -9.71
CA SER A 509 9.91 59.50 -10.10
C SER A 509 10.20 59.47 -11.60
N TYR A 510 9.36 60.08 -12.44
CA TYR A 510 9.55 60.06 -13.89
C TYR A 510 10.57 61.12 -14.32
N GLN A 511 11.63 60.72 -15.03
CA GLN A 511 12.69 61.63 -15.48
C GLN A 511 12.15 62.83 -16.27
N VAL A 512 11.17 62.61 -17.16
CA VAL A 512 10.50 63.68 -17.92
C VAL A 512 9.82 64.73 -17.02
N VAL A 513 9.29 64.32 -15.86
CA VAL A 513 8.70 65.23 -14.85
C VAL A 513 9.82 65.98 -14.14
N ILE A 514 10.90 65.26 -13.77
CA ILE A 514 12.11 65.82 -13.14
C ILE A 514 12.76 66.90 -14.02
N ASP A 515 12.87 66.65 -15.32
CA ASP A 515 13.49 67.58 -16.28
C ASP A 515 12.61 68.80 -16.59
N SER A 516 11.31 68.71 -16.28
CA SER A 516 10.33 69.78 -16.52
C SER A 516 10.27 70.81 -15.38
N PHE A 517 11.06 70.63 -14.31
CA PHE A 517 11.10 71.57 -13.18
C PHE A 517 11.96 72.81 -13.50
N PRO A 518 11.65 73.96 -12.87
CA PRO A 518 12.50 75.15 -12.97
C PRO A 518 13.93 74.87 -12.46
N LYS A 519 14.96 75.22 -13.25
CA LYS A 519 16.39 74.96 -12.99
C LYS A 519 16.94 75.40 -11.60
N LYS A 520 16.19 76.19 -10.82
CA LYS A 520 16.58 76.68 -9.48
C LYS A 520 16.05 75.83 -8.31
N MET A 521 15.29 74.75 -8.55
CA MET A 521 14.85 73.84 -7.48
C MET A 521 15.85 72.68 -7.32
N SER A 522 16.38 72.47 -6.11
CA SER A 522 17.20 71.29 -5.82
C SER A 522 16.36 70.01 -5.91
N GLN A 523 16.96 68.91 -6.39
CA GLN A 523 16.30 67.59 -6.45
C GLN A 523 15.80 67.13 -5.08
N GLU A 524 16.45 67.54 -3.99
CA GLU A 524 16.05 67.24 -2.60
C GLU A 524 14.75 67.93 -2.16
N LYS A 525 14.30 68.99 -2.84
CA LYS A 525 13.03 69.69 -2.55
C LYS A 525 11.84 69.17 -3.36
N LEU A 526 12.02 68.08 -4.11
CA LEU A 526 10.98 67.41 -4.90
C LEU A 526 9.96 66.72 -3.99
N SER A 527 8.87 67.40 -3.66
CA SER A 527 7.76 66.85 -2.86
C SER A 527 6.46 66.74 -3.67
N GLU A 528 5.57 65.84 -3.24
CA GLU A 528 4.21 65.67 -3.79
C GLU A 528 3.38 66.98 -3.78
N ASN A 529 3.76 67.92 -2.89
CA ASN A 529 3.16 69.25 -2.79
C ASN A 529 3.51 70.18 -3.96
N LEU A 530 4.44 69.80 -4.83
CA LEU A 530 4.79 70.59 -6.01
C LEU A 530 3.68 70.58 -7.07
N PHE A 531 3.02 69.45 -7.25
CA PHE A 531 1.83 69.39 -8.11
C PHE A 531 0.67 70.23 -7.58
N ILE A 532 0.59 70.39 -6.25
CA ILE A 532 -0.35 71.31 -5.60
C ILE A 532 0.09 72.76 -5.81
N SER A 533 1.39 73.05 -5.71
CA SER A 533 2.00 74.37 -5.89
C SER A 533 1.96 74.89 -7.33
N ALA A 534 1.82 73.96 -8.29
CA ALA A 534 1.58 74.26 -9.69
C ALA A 534 0.17 74.84 -9.92
N LEU A 535 -0.71 74.83 -8.91
CA LEU A 535 -2.04 75.44 -8.94
C LEU A 535 -2.14 76.64 -7.98
N ILE A 536 -2.81 77.70 -8.42
CA ILE A 536 -3.15 78.87 -7.63
C ILE A 536 -4.63 78.76 -7.26
N PHE A 537 -4.93 78.87 -5.96
CA PHE A 537 -6.30 78.86 -5.42
C PHE A 537 -6.66 80.26 -4.93
N ASP A 538 -7.51 81.00 -5.66
CA ASP A 538 -7.90 82.38 -5.34
C ASP A 538 -9.42 82.57 -5.40
N LYS A 539 -10.06 83.03 -4.31
CA LYS A 539 -11.51 83.30 -4.21
C LYS A 539 -12.41 82.24 -4.87
N GLY A 540 -12.11 80.95 -4.62
CA GLY A 540 -12.84 79.82 -5.18
C GLY A 540 -12.46 79.44 -6.62
N LYS A 541 -11.47 80.08 -7.22
CA LYS A 541 -10.95 79.81 -8.57
C LYS A 541 -9.64 79.03 -8.48
N VAL A 542 -9.41 78.14 -9.45
CA VAL A 542 -8.15 77.40 -9.61
C VAL A 542 -7.53 77.75 -10.96
N SER A 543 -6.25 78.11 -10.98
CA SER A 543 -5.49 78.37 -12.21
C SER A 543 -4.10 77.74 -12.16
N ILE A 544 -3.45 77.54 -13.31
CA ILE A 544 -2.08 77.02 -13.35
C ILE A 544 -1.09 78.16 -13.09
N ASN A 545 -0.16 77.94 -12.15
CA ASN A 545 0.97 78.83 -11.95
C ASN A 545 1.90 78.72 -13.16
N LEU A 546 2.09 79.84 -13.88
CA LEU A 546 2.88 79.90 -15.11
C LEU A 546 4.33 79.39 -14.93
N LYS A 547 4.90 79.54 -13.73
CA LYS A 547 6.24 79.01 -13.38
C LYS A 547 6.34 77.49 -13.51
N PHE A 548 5.22 76.78 -13.43
CA PHE A 548 5.13 75.32 -13.52
C PHE A 548 4.41 74.84 -14.79
N SER A 549 4.25 75.71 -15.79
CA SER A 549 3.51 75.37 -17.02
C SER A 549 4.11 74.19 -17.80
N THR A 550 5.44 74.09 -17.89
CA THR A 550 6.15 72.96 -18.51
C THR A 550 5.93 71.66 -17.76
N LEU A 551 6.10 71.68 -16.43
CA LEU A 551 5.80 70.56 -15.53
C LEU A 551 4.36 70.06 -15.71
N MET A 552 3.39 70.99 -15.73
CA MET A 552 1.99 70.65 -15.93
C MET A 552 1.76 69.99 -17.29
N LYS A 553 2.33 70.51 -18.38
CA LYS A 553 2.22 69.89 -19.71
C LYS A 553 2.78 68.47 -19.74
N SER A 554 3.98 68.25 -19.21
CA SER A 554 4.62 66.93 -19.15
C SER A 554 3.81 65.95 -18.30
N TRP A 555 3.35 66.39 -17.14
CA TRP A 555 2.52 65.59 -16.26
C TRP A 555 1.21 65.15 -16.91
N LEU A 556 0.57 66.04 -17.67
CA LEU A 556 -0.69 65.75 -18.35
C LEU A 556 -0.54 64.77 -19.50
N THR A 557 0.56 64.85 -20.24
CA THR A 557 0.88 63.88 -21.28
C THR A 557 1.02 62.48 -20.68
N LEU A 558 1.77 62.37 -19.57
CA LEU A 558 1.92 61.12 -18.82
C LEU A 558 0.57 60.65 -18.26
N LEU A 559 -0.22 61.54 -17.69
CA LEU A 559 -1.50 61.22 -17.08
C LEU A 559 -2.54 60.73 -18.11
N LYS A 560 -2.55 61.26 -19.33
CA LYS A 560 -3.38 60.75 -20.43
C LYS A 560 -2.92 59.37 -20.92
N ARG A 561 -1.61 59.17 -21.06
CA ARG A 561 -1.02 57.90 -21.49
C ARG A 561 -1.25 56.80 -20.45
N ASP A 562 -0.78 57.02 -19.23
CA ASP A 562 -0.84 56.06 -18.13
C ASP A 562 -2.29 55.77 -17.73
N SER A 563 -3.22 56.73 -17.79
CA SER A 563 -4.65 56.46 -17.54
C SER A 563 -5.24 55.48 -18.57
N ARG A 564 -4.87 55.58 -19.85
CA ARG A 564 -5.30 54.62 -20.88
C ARG A 564 -4.70 53.24 -20.65
N GLU A 565 -3.41 53.18 -20.33
CA GLU A 565 -2.73 51.92 -20.00
C GLU A 565 -3.32 51.27 -18.74
N ASP A 566 -3.61 52.06 -17.72
CA ASP A 566 -4.18 51.58 -16.47
C ASP A 566 -5.60 51.06 -16.65
N ILE A 567 -6.41 51.64 -17.55
CA ILE A 567 -7.71 51.07 -17.94
C ILE A 567 -7.53 49.66 -18.52
N VAL A 568 -6.55 49.46 -19.40
CA VAL A 568 -6.25 48.14 -19.98
C VAL A 568 -5.76 47.17 -18.90
N ARG A 569 -4.84 47.62 -18.02
CA ARG A 569 -4.33 46.81 -16.90
C ARG A 569 -5.43 46.46 -15.89
N SER A 570 -6.32 47.40 -15.56
CA SER A 570 -7.46 47.15 -14.67
C SER A 570 -8.43 46.13 -15.26
N LYS A 571 -8.74 46.21 -16.56
CA LYS A 571 -9.54 45.16 -17.25
C LYS A 571 -8.89 43.79 -17.16
N LYS A 572 -7.58 43.70 -17.44
CA LYS A 572 -6.81 42.45 -17.33
C LYS A 572 -6.85 41.88 -15.91
N TYR A 573 -6.57 42.71 -14.90
CA TYR A 573 -6.62 42.28 -13.50
C TYR A 573 -8.01 41.88 -13.03
N ASN A 574 -9.06 42.56 -13.49
CA ASN A 574 -10.45 42.17 -13.21
C ASN A 574 -10.80 40.80 -13.82
N GLN A 575 -10.31 40.51 -15.02
CA GLN A 575 -10.51 39.21 -15.67
C GLN A 575 -9.78 38.08 -14.92
N GLU A 576 -8.49 38.27 -14.61
CA GLU A 576 -7.72 37.31 -13.80
C GLU A 576 -8.33 37.12 -12.40
N PHE A 577 -8.84 38.18 -11.77
CA PHE A 577 -9.55 38.10 -10.48
C PHE A 577 -10.85 37.30 -10.57
N LYS A 578 -11.61 37.45 -11.67
CA LYS A 578 -12.83 36.67 -11.92
C LYS A 578 -12.52 35.18 -12.10
N GLU A 579 -11.46 34.85 -12.83
CA GLU A 579 -10.96 33.48 -12.97
C GLU A 579 -10.55 32.88 -11.62
N ILE A 580 -9.81 33.64 -10.79
CA ILE A 580 -9.44 33.23 -9.44
C ILE A 580 -10.68 33.00 -8.57
N LYS A 581 -11.68 33.90 -8.62
CA LYS A 581 -12.94 33.72 -7.89
C LYS A 581 -13.70 32.48 -8.32
N ASN A 582 -13.74 32.19 -9.63
CA ASN A 582 -14.37 30.98 -10.15
C ASN A 582 -13.64 29.73 -9.66
N MET A 583 -12.30 29.73 -9.64
CA MET A 583 -11.50 28.65 -9.07
C MET A 583 -11.76 28.47 -7.57
N ILE A 584 -11.82 29.56 -6.79
CA ILE A 584 -12.16 29.51 -5.36
C ILE A 584 -13.54 28.90 -5.15
N LYS A 585 -14.57 29.34 -5.89
CA LYS A 585 -15.93 28.78 -5.78
C LYS A 585 -15.98 27.28 -6.09
N LYS A 586 -15.25 26.85 -7.13
CA LYS A 586 -15.12 25.43 -7.49
C LYS A 586 -14.44 24.63 -6.37
N TYR A 587 -13.35 25.13 -5.81
CA TYR A 587 -12.67 24.45 -4.71
C TYR A 587 -13.45 24.46 -3.40
N SER A 588 -14.12 25.56 -3.04
CA SER A 588 -14.97 25.64 -1.85
C SER A 588 -16.13 24.65 -1.90
N SER A 589 -16.82 24.54 -3.04
CA SER A 589 -17.92 23.58 -3.19
C SER A 589 -17.44 22.13 -3.05
N SER A 590 -16.31 21.79 -3.67
CA SER A 590 -15.66 20.49 -3.49
C SER A 590 -15.24 20.18 -2.04
N ILE A 591 -14.71 21.17 -1.31
CA ILE A 591 -14.32 21.01 0.11
C ILE A 591 -15.55 20.89 1.01
N SER A 592 -16.62 21.65 0.76
CA SER A 592 -17.86 21.56 1.53
C SER A 592 -18.54 20.20 1.36
N GLU A 593 -18.60 19.66 0.14
CA GLU A 593 -19.07 18.29 -0.10
C GLU A 593 -18.21 17.24 0.63
N TYR A 594 -16.90 17.44 0.65
CA TYR A 594 -15.96 16.57 1.37
C TYR A 594 -16.20 16.59 2.89
N ILE A 595 -16.26 17.77 3.50
CA ILE A 595 -16.50 17.94 4.95
C ILE A 595 -17.86 17.36 5.35
N LEU A 596 -18.88 17.56 4.52
CA LEU A 596 -20.24 17.05 4.76
C LEU A 596 -20.34 15.53 4.63
N LYS A 597 -19.65 14.91 3.66
CA LYS A 597 -19.70 13.46 3.43
C LYS A 597 -18.86 12.64 4.43
N GLN A 598 -17.89 13.26 5.11
CA GLN A 598 -16.88 12.51 5.86
C GLN A 598 -17.02 12.43 7.38
N ARG A 599 -18.02 13.05 8.03
CA ARG A 599 -18.23 13.08 9.51
C ARG A 599 -17.25 12.15 10.28
N ILE A 600 -16.07 12.68 10.60
CA ILE A 600 -15.11 12.26 11.62
C ILE A 600 -14.98 10.72 11.81
N SER A 601 -14.75 9.95 10.74
CA SER A 601 -14.39 8.53 10.90
C SER A 601 -12.86 8.38 10.92
N TYR A 602 -12.30 7.67 11.90
CA TYR A 602 -10.85 7.38 11.98
C TYR A 602 -10.32 6.72 10.69
N LEU A 603 -11.18 5.95 9.99
CA LEU A 603 -10.87 5.27 8.73
C LEU A 603 -10.42 6.22 7.62
N THR A 604 -10.82 7.48 7.71
CA THR A 604 -10.39 8.56 6.81
C THR A 604 -8.86 8.63 6.72
N ASN A 605 -8.13 8.44 7.82
CA ASN A 605 -6.65 8.44 7.86
C ASN A 605 -6.00 7.29 7.07
N HIS A 606 -6.81 6.34 6.60
CA HIS A 606 -6.41 5.17 5.84
C HIS A 606 -6.85 5.22 4.37
N VAL A 607 -7.38 6.35 3.90
CA VAL A 607 -7.78 6.54 2.49
C VAL A 607 -6.73 7.38 1.75
N ASN A 608 -5.71 6.72 1.21
CA ASN A 608 -4.73 7.32 0.31
C ASN A 608 -4.88 6.75 -1.10
N ILE A 609 -4.99 7.62 -2.12
CA ILE A 609 -4.96 7.19 -3.51
C ILE A 609 -3.52 6.96 -3.97
N LEU A 610 -2.62 7.89 -3.64
CA LEU A 610 -1.18 7.80 -3.87
C LEU A 610 -0.38 8.03 -2.57
N PRO A 611 0.82 7.45 -2.42
CA PRO A 611 1.38 6.43 -3.30
C PRO A 611 0.57 5.12 -3.24
N LEU A 612 0.62 4.28 -4.28
CA LEU A 612 -0.21 3.07 -4.38
C LEU A 612 0.09 2.03 -3.29
N VAL A 613 1.30 2.07 -2.70
CA VAL A 613 1.68 1.23 -1.55
C VAL A 613 0.88 1.55 -0.29
N ASP A 614 0.28 2.74 -0.23
CA ASP A 614 -0.56 3.20 0.89
C ASP A 614 -2.06 3.10 0.54
N ASN A 615 -2.41 2.45 -0.56
CA ASN A 615 -3.78 2.32 -1.03
C ASN A 615 -4.33 0.92 -0.71
N LEU A 616 -5.25 0.84 0.26
CA LEU A 616 -5.79 -0.46 0.70
C LEU A 616 -6.61 -1.14 -0.41
N PHE A 617 -7.36 -0.38 -1.22
CA PHE A 617 -8.09 -0.94 -2.35
C PHE A 617 -7.15 -1.67 -3.32
N VAL A 618 -6.02 -1.04 -3.67
CA VAL A 618 -4.97 -1.64 -4.52
C VAL A 618 -4.34 -2.88 -3.87
N SER A 619 -4.25 -2.90 -2.54
CA SER A 619 -3.75 -4.06 -1.78
C SER A 619 -4.64 -5.29 -1.99
N TYR A 620 -5.97 -5.11 -1.97
CA TYR A 620 -6.94 -6.17 -2.29
C TYR A 620 -6.97 -6.49 -3.79
N MET A 621 -6.78 -5.51 -4.69
CA MET A 621 -6.65 -5.77 -6.14
C MET A 621 -5.51 -6.76 -6.42
N LYS A 622 -4.37 -6.63 -5.74
CA LYS A 622 -3.22 -7.54 -5.88
C LYS A 622 -3.58 -9.01 -5.56
N GLN A 623 -4.51 -9.25 -4.64
CA GLN A 623 -4.98 -10.60 -4.32
C GLN A 623 -5.90 -11.21 -5.38
N LEU A 624 -6.41 -10.38 -6.30
CA LEU A 624 -7.38 -10.75 -7.34
C LEU A 624 -6.84 -10.53 -8.77
N LEU A 625 -5.52 -10.43 -8.96
CA LEU A 625 -4.90 -10.21 -10.28
C LEU A 625 -5.15 -11.35 -11.28
N PHE A 626 -5.66 -12.49 -10.83
CA PHE A 626 -6.12 -13.55 -11.73
C PHE A 626 -7.41 -13.20 -12.47
N ILE A 627 -8.11 -12.13 -12.07
CA ILE A 627 -9.30 -11.60 -12.74
C ILE A 627 -8.84 -10.57 -13.80
N PRO A 628 -9.10 -10.77 -15.10
CA PRO A 628 -8.55 -9.92 -16.16
C PRO A 628 -8.83 -8.43 -16.01
N SER A 629 -10.06 -8.04 -15.66
CA SER A 629 -10.43 -6.62 -15.48
C SER A 629 -9.69 -5.95 -14.32
N ILE A 630 -9.50 -6.65 -13.20
CA ILE A 630 -8.74 -6.16 -12.04
C ILE A 630 -7.25 -6.07 -12.38
N ARG A 631 -6.72 -7.09 -13.06
CA ARG A 631 -5.33 -7.13 -13.52
C ARG A 631 -4.99 -5.95 -14.41
N ASP A 632 -5.80 -5.72 -15.44
CA ASP A 632 -5.56 -4.68 -16.43
C ASP A 632 -5.70 -3.29 -15.77
N ALA A 633 -6.69 -3.11 -14.89
CA ALA A 633 -6.83 -1.90 -14.07
C ALA A 633 -5.64 -1.66 -13.13
N TYR A 634 -5.11 -2.71 -12.50
CA TYR A 634 -3.93 -2.59 -11.64
C TYR A 634 -2.72 -2.09 -12.45
N LEU A 635 -2.48 -2.65 -13.63
CA LEU A 635 -1.38 -2.24 -14.51
C LEU A 635 -1.51 -0.78 -14.96
N ASP A 636 -2.72 -0.34 -15.32
CA ASP A 636 -2.96 1.06 -15.71
C ASP A 636 -2.79 2.04 -14.55
N ILE A 637 -3.29 1.70 -13.36
CA ILE A 637 -3.11 2.50 -12.15
C ILE A 637 -1.62 2.66 -11.81
N VAL A 638 -0.82 1.59 -11.92
CA VAL A 638 0.64 1.65 -11.72
C VAL A 638 1.28 2.55 -12.78
N SER A 639 0.90 2.40 -14.05
CA SER A 639 1.40 3.26 -15.13
C SER A 639 1.10 4.74 -14.88
N ILE A 640 -0.07 5.07 -14.33
CA ILE A 640 -0.45 6.44 -13.97
C ILE A 640 0.42 6.97 -12.82
N GLU A 641 0.70 6.17 -11.80
CA GLU A 641 1.59 6.58 -10.69
C GLU A 641 3.00 6.92 -11.22
N GLN A 642 3.53 6.13 -12.15
CA GLN A 642 4.88 6.31 -12.70
C GLN A 642 5.00 7.44 -13.72
N ASP A 643 3.90 7.99 -14.25
CA ASP A 643 3.94 9.06 -15.24
C ASP A 643 4.52 10.37 -14.67
N LEU A 644 5.73 10.74 -15.05
CA LEU A 644 6.40 11.94 -14.52
C LEU A 644 5.80 13.26 -15.03
N LYS A 645 4.98 13.24 -16.09
CA LYS A 645 4.44 14.45 -16.75
C LYS A 645 3.12 14.94 -16.15
N THR A 646 2.34 14.04 -15.55
CA THR A 646 1.01 14.35 -15.01
C THR A 646 1.10 14.81 -13.55
N THR A 647 0.31 15.81 -13.17
CA THR A 647 0.28 16.28 -11.77
C THR A 647 -0.30 15.21 -10.84
N ARG A 648 0.04 15.27 -9.54
CA ARG A 648 -0.50 14.32 -8.55
C ARG A 648 -2.04 14.30 -8.54
N ASP A 649 -2.66 15.48 -8.58
CA ASP A 649 -4.12 15.63 -8.58
C ASP A 649 -4.78 14.95 -9.79
N GLU A 650 -4.20 15.11 -10.98
CA GLU A 650 -4.69 14.46 -12.19
C GLU A 650 -4.48 12.95 -12.15
N LYS A 651 -3.36 12.47 -11.62
CA LYS A 651 -3.12 11.04 -11.40
C LYS A 651 -4.16 10.44 -10.47
N GLU A 652 -4.39 11.07 -9.32
CA GLU A 652 -5.38 10.61 -8.34
C GLU A 652 -6.78 10.53 -8.97
N ARG A 653 -7.20 11.54 -9.76
CA ARG A 653 -8.48 11.49 -10.48
C ARG A 653 -8.58 10.34 -11.48
N LYS A 654 -7.53 10.10 -12.28
CA LYS A 654 -7.50 8.96 -13.22
C LYS A 654 -7.60 7.63 -12.48
N ILE A 655 -6.87 7.48 -11.37
CA ILE A 655 -6.90 6.27 -10.54
C ILE A 655 -8.27 6.05 -9.92
N ILE A 656 -8.89 7.10 -9.37
CA ILE A 656 -10.25 7.06 -8.79
C ILE A 656 -11.27 6.60 -9.83
N ALA A 657 -11.19 7.10 -11.07
CA ALA A 657 -12.07 6.69 -12.15
C ALA A 657 -11.91 5.19 -12.49
N ILE A 658 -10.67 4.69 -12.54
CA ILE A 658 -10.41 3.27 -12.76
C ILE A 658 -10.95 2.42 -11.60
N ILE A 659 -10.72 2.84 -10.34
CA ILE A 659 -11.27 2.18 -9.14
C ILE A 659 -12.80 2.10 -9.24
N GLY A 660 -13.47 3.19 -9.66
CA GLY A 660 -14.91 3.21 -9.87
C GLY A 660 -15.40 2.15 -10.87
N ASN A 661 -14.63 1.88 -11.93
CA ASN A 661 -15.00 0.89 -12.95
C ASN A 661 -14.84 -0.57 -12.50
N VAL A 662 -13.92 -0.85 -11.56
CA VAL A 662 -13.63 -2.22 -11.09
C VAL A 662 -14.21 -2.52 -9.70
N PHE A 663 -14.79 -1.54 -9.02
CA PHE A 663 -15.33 -1.68 -7.67
C PHE A 663 -16.34 -2.83 -7.56
N ASP A 664 -17.35 -2.86 -8.43
CA ASP A 664 -18.40 -3.89 -8.40
C ASP A 664 -17.83 -5.30 -8.64
N THR A 665 -16.83 -5.41 -9.51
CA THR A 665 -16.14 -6.67 -9.79
C THR A 665 -15.44 -7.18 -8.54
N MET A 666 -14.68 -6.30 -7.88
CA MET A 666 -14.03 -6.63 -6.61
C MET A 666 -15.04 -6.99 -5.52
N GLN A 667 -16.11 -6.20 -5.40
CA GLN A 667 -17.15 -6.42 -4.40
C GLN A 667 -17.81 -7.79 -4.58
N ALA A 668 -18.23 -8.14 -5.79
CA ALA A 668 -18.85 -9.44 -6.08
C ALA A 668 -17.90 -10.60 -5.77
N CYS A 669 -16.64 -10.49 -6.18
CA CYS A 669 -15.64 -11.54 -5.98
C CYS A 669 -15.29 -11.76 -4.51
N ILE A 670 -15.06 -10.68 -3.76
CA ILE A 670 -14.81 -10.77 -2.32
C ILE A 670 -16.06 -11.26 -1.59
N THR A 671 -17.26 -10.83 -2.00
CA THR A 671 -18.52 -11.29 -1.41
C THR A 671 -18.73 -12.79 -1.63
N TYR A 672 -18.46 -13.31 -2.83
CA TYR A 672 -18.50 -14.74 -3.12
C TYR A 672 -17.59 -15.54 -2.19
N VAL A 673 -16.37 -15.06 -1.94
CA VAL A 673 -15.44 -15.72 -1.03
C VAL A 673 -15.93 -15.63 0.41
N MET A 674 -16.33 -14.44 0.86
CA MET A 674 -16.56 -14.10 2.27
C MET A 674 -17.98 -14.39 2.79
N LYS A 675 -18.92 -14.79 1.94
CA LYS A 675 -20.30 -15.07 2.34
C LYS A 675 -20.76 -16.42 1.78
N ASN A 676 -21.45 -17.19 2.61
CA ASN A 676 -22.07 -18.45 2.19
C ASN A 676 -23.26 -18.18 1.24
N ASP A 677 -23.59 -19.16 0.40
CA ASP A 677 -24.76 -19.16 -0.48
C ASP A 677 -24.81 -18.01 -1.51
N VAL A 678 -23.65 -17.43 -1.81
CA VAL A 678 -23.50 -16.47 -2.91
C VAL A 678 -23.20 -17.22 -4.21
N PRO A 679 -23.97 -17.00 -5.28
CA PRO A 679 -23.68 -17.59 -6.59
C PRO A 679 -22.28 -17.21 -7.10
N TYR A 680 -21.69 -18.08 -7.92
CA TYR A 680 -20.42 -17.78 -8.56
C TYR A 680 -20.54 -16.50 -9.42
N PRO A 681 -19.62 -15.54 -9.31
CA PRO A 681 -19.71 -14.26 -10.01
C PRO A 681 -19.25 -14.39 -11.48
N TRP A 682 -19.99 -15.15 -12.29
CA TRP A 682 -19.61 -15.49 -13.68
C TRP A 682 -19.34 -14.25 -14.52
N LYS A 683 -20.23 -13.26 -14.44
CA LYS A 683 -20.11 -12.01 -15.18
C LYS A 683 -18.85 -11.25 -14.77
N GLU A 684 -18.68 -10.97 -13.48
CA GLU A 684 -17.54 -10.18 -12.99
C GLU A 684 -16.20 -10.90 -13.19
N ARG A 685 -16.21 -12.24 -13.19
CA ARG A 685 -15.03 -13.05 -13.38
C ARG A 685 -14.56 -13.14 -14.83
N PHE A 686 -15.48 -13.28 -15.78
CA PHE A 686 -15.18 -13.62 -17.17
C PHE A 686 -15.56 -12.51 -18.16
N GLU A 687 -16.58 -11.70 -17.88
CA GLU A 687 -16.95 -10.57 -18.73
C GLU A 687 -16.09 -9.34 -18.40
N THR A 688 -15.28 -8.92 -19.36
CA THR A 688 -14.35 -7.81 -19.16
C THR A 688 -15.06 -6.46 -19.20
N ARG A 689 -15.41 -5.90 -18.03
CA ARG A 689 -15.96 -4.52 -17.93
C ARG A 689 -14.90 -3.43 -18.12
N TYR A 690 -13.64 -3.70 -17.76
CA TYR A 690 -12.52 -2.78 -17.92
C TYR A 690 -11.45 -3.43 -18.79
N ARG A 691 -11.09 -2.78 -19.90
CA ARG A 691 -9.98 -3.21 -20.78
C ARG A 691 -9.01 -2.05 -20.94
N ARG A 692 -7.72 -2.38 -20.82
CA ARG A 692 -6.64 -1.44 -21.12
C ARG A 692 -6.72 -1.00 -22.59
N PRO A 693 -6.70 0.30 -22.90
CA PRO A 693 -6.50 0.76 -24.28
C PRO A 693 -5.06 0.38 -24.69
N TYR A 694 -4.94 -0.51 -25.68
CA TYR A 694 -3.66 -1.05 -26.14
C TYR A 694 -2.79 -0.01 -26.84
#